data_AF-A0A932Y2Q7-F1
#
_entry.id   AF-A0A932Y2Q7-F1
#
_cell.length_a   1.000
_cell.length_b   1.000
_cell.length_c   1.000
_cell.angle_alpha   90.00
_cell.angle_beta   90.00
_cell.angle_gamma   90.00
#
_symmetry.space_group_name_H-M   'P 1'
#
loop_
_entity.id
_entity.type
_entity.pdbx_description
1 polymer ?
#
loop_
_entity_poly.entity_id
_entity_poly.type
_entity_poly.pdbx_seq_one_letter_code
_entity_poly.pdbx_strand_id
1 'polypeptide(L)'
;MSVYWKFGCVSLLFLGSTNAFSDSLAATADRVLEIANKEYQRDFSRQEINEIYNRKPDLVKGAIPGLIDILEDKGAPLDQKEFCVDVLKTAGITVQLNSVHVPRLVALIQKKSDYSEPERILMLQALEHIGLRHAQGQRIFVDLVNQETAPPIRLKALEIVSHMREGGEQALPGIREMLRLPDPALRLQALDAVRRFGTKASAALPEVTTLIYEGDLDEVELALITFPLLTTTPSPEVRQKTIQYLSPENPGVIREAALDAFEQLSSLTVSERKGIFNLFVREKNEALTQKAWKIIQNKKLLIHMQSEASEALLDPNPLVRFRSAFILSNGNDLSEKARAKLQANVKSGQPAVSWMSARALLNSDMSGSEWIDIIKTNPNLSTKWIASEAFYRLKPKGLEEADQLVQVIRTASDLNVRWAAARSLKNLHRQSEQYADQIFDALEVSKDREIKEELIQAFDETTLELDPKHMRFLEVERQKNETKPGESVDSDWIDYGFYVYQVLENQKEKETAQHPKIPLFPTPEAVKKMKWPDPRILEIKQALRQADEHEVTEAIKYWGQDKDALSLLPQLIDEVLLLPQKKISTFFNLFINNHPDYVPAALERLLYSTHKIELNDIKRLAEPMVMLINRSQYPDEVAAMIERYLRIPNALHRSHVQALFADTFVLKNLNSNSLIQKITSVALDSSTWTNQTDVLLKAVRPWTKNQHQKSEILKKIAHGEIKTISSDDLFMVSGDDLDGAAFEYGYAHSPYSVFRSPQPLSDYKHKITEKEEDVLSDLNQYDHLLTSNLNPCQMLCQLLDKPAISHIQPNAIEIRGLNPPLLISHTLKGLLILKARHFCPQIEEKAKSLVHEVALGLEPELEVKACHEGISYSTSLRSKLSEISHDLAKFNKDKFKLYSAQYLILLFEEILKSGYLSSEETEIIEERLEDLKEPLRDDIHDAENLGHGQQGSYFDLYTLSSSVFTLPDETGLTVLKKKISSSNPYESAYSMDTWNQDPPTASLGRIVPMYLTLYLNTEDPKEKELYYSRLEHSVEFYITRMDALRDALRHPLYNEVSGEGFHHGTYALAPYYLYPSLPFVASALRMMIKRAGDGRYAALQKRFLNEMSELILPSGEFEKDGSVLFSSEKWGGYENQMGGLALIPFAESCLPKDKSSALLGIANR
;
A
#
# COMPACT_ATOMS: atom_id res chain seq x y z
N MET A 1 9.10 37.41 50.86
CA MET A 1 10.43 37.68 50.27
C MET A 1 10.85 36.71 49.16
N SER A 2 10.16 35.58 48.88
CA SER A 2 10.49 34.69 47.73
C SER A 2 9.88 35.11 46.37
N VAL A 3 9.06 36.17 46.34
CA VAL A 3 8.44 36.69 45.10
C VAL A 3 9.28 37.79 44.44
N TYR A 4 10.29 38.35 45.13
CA TYR A 4 11.15 39.41 44.58
C TYR A 4 12.42 38.91 43.85
N TRP A 5 12.65 37.60 43.78
CA TRP A 5 13.81 37.02 43.07
C TRP A 5 13.53 36.59 41.63
N LYS A 6 12.25 36.51 41.21
CA LYS A 6 11.88 36.13 39.83
C LYS A 6 12.00 37.26 38.79
N PHE A 7 12.25 38.51 39.20
CA PHE A 7 12.32 39.66 38.29
C PHE A 7 13.74 40.16 37.93
N GLY A 8 14.79 39.61 38.56
CA GLY A 8 16.16 40.15 38.46
C GLY A 8 16.86 40.00 37.10
N CYS A 9 16.64 38.89 36.38
CA CYS A 9 17.33 38.63 35.11
C CYS A 9 16.60 39.19 33.87
N VAL A 10 15.29 39.47 33.97
CA VAL A 10 14.50 40.04 32.86
C VAL A 10 14.71 41.56 32.76
N SER A 11 14.98 42.25 33.87
CA SER A 11 15.16 43.72 33.87
C SER A 11 16.50 44.22 33.31
N LEU A 12 17.55 43.41 33.33
CA LEU A 12 18.85 43.76 32.72
C LEU A 12 18.91 43.49 31.20
N LEU A 13 17.91 42.81 30.65
CA LEU A 13 17.79 42.56 29.21
C LEU A 13 17.01 43.66 28.45
N PHE A 14 16.38 44.61 29.17
CA PHE A 14 15.54 45.67 28.57
C PHE A 14 16.18 47.07 28.49
N LEU A 15 17.40 47.27 29.00
CA LEU A 15 18.10 48.55 28.90
C LEU A 15 19.37 48.40 28.07
N GLY A 16 19.25 48.65 26.77
CA GLY A 16 20.36 48.55 25.82
C GLY A 16 20.06 49.13 24.45
N SER A 17 19.50 50.35 24.38
CA SER A 17 19.57 51.18 23.17
C SER A 17 20.40 52.42 23.46
N THR A 18 21.69 52.36 23.15
CA THR A 18 22.47 53.47 22.56
C THR A 18 23.92 53.02 22.33
N ASN A 19 24.44 53.39 21.17
CA ASN A 19 25.77 53.06 20.68
C ASN A 19 26.84 53.86 21.43
N ALA A 20 27.53 53.26 22.41
CA ALA A 20 28.89 53.64 22.82
C ALA A 20 29.38 52.71 23.94
N PHE A 21 29.93 51.53 23.65
CA PHE A 21 30.66 50.75 24.68
C PHE A 21 31.51 49.62 24.07
N SER A 22 32.80 49.87 23.82
CA SER A 22 33.80 48.79 23.64
C SER A 22 34.38 48.32 24.98
N ASP A 23 34.42 49.20 25.99
CA ASP A 23 35.13 48.93 27.24
C ASP A 23 34.27 48.20 28.30
N SER A 24 32.96 48.07 28.06
CA SER A 24 32.01 47.34 28.92
C SER A 24 31.85 45.86 28.55
N LEU A 25 32.38 45.42 27.40
CA LEU A 25 32.27 44.01 27.01
C LEU A 25 33.14 43.10 27.90
N ALA A 26 34.33 43.57 28.30
CA ALA A 26 35.18 42.87 29.26
C ALA A 26 34.52 42.81 30.65
N ALA A 27 33.97 43.93 31.12
CA ALA A 27 33.23 43.96 32.39
C ALA A 27 31.94 43.13 32.37
N THR A 28 31.31 42.95 31.21
CA THR A 28 30.11 42.10 31.04
C THR A 28 30.50 40.62 30.96
N ALA A 29 31.62 40.29 30.31
CA ALA A 29 32.18 38.94 30.32
C ALA A 29 32.63 38.53 31.73
N ASP A 30 33.33 39.42 32.45
CA ASP A 30 33.72 39.24 33.85
C ASP A 30 32.49 39.06 34.74
N ARG A 31 31.37 39.75 34.45
CA ARG A 31 30.13 39.66 35.23
C ARG A 31 29.27 38.45 34.87
N VAL A 32 29.31 37.98 33.63
CA VAL A 32 28.73 36.67 33.23
C VAL A 32 29.54 35.53 33.86
N LEU A 33 30.87 35.64 33.90
CA LEU A 33 31.75 34.72 34.62
C LEU A 33 31.56 34.81 36.14
N GLU A 34 31.34 35.99 36.71
CA GLU A 34 31.04 36.20 38.13
C GLU A 34 29.66 35.63 38.50
N ILE A 35 28.66 35.78 37.62
CA ILE A 35 27.31 35.19 37.80
C ILE A 35 27.39 33.67 37.66
N ALA A 36 28.11 33.15 36.66
CA ALA A 36 28.33 31.71 36.49
C ALA A 36 29.11 31.10 37.67
N ASN A 37 30.13 31.80 38.20
CA ASN A 37 30.86 31.38 39.41
C ASN A 37 30.03 31.49 40.69
N LYS A 38 29.12 32.47 40.79
CA LYS A 38 28.21 32.61 41.94
C LYS A 38 27.02 31.64 41.90
N GLU A 39 26.62 31.19 40.71
CA GLU A 39 25.54 30.21 40.50
C GLU A 39 26.04 28.77 40.29
N TYR A 40 27.30 28.45 40.65
CA TYR A 40 27.97 27.14 40.50
C TYR A 40 27.28 25.93 41.21
N GLN A 41 26.02 26.08 41.66
CA GLN A 41 25.15 24.98 42.10
C GLN A 41 23.92 24.76 41.19
N ARG A 42 23.81 25.48 40.07
CA ARG A 42 22.67 25.35 39.17
C ARG A 42 23.13 24.79 37.83
N ASP A 43 22.73 23.57 37.53
CA ASP A 43 22.90 22.95 36.22
C ASP A 43 22.13 23.77 35.18
N PHE A 44 22.85 24.55 34.37
CA PHE A 44 22.25 25.15 33.19
C PHE A 44 21.92 24.05 32.19
N SER A 45 20.64 23.94 31.85
CA SER A 45 20.22 23.01 30.82
C SER A 45 20.76 23.44 29.45
N ARG A 46 21.02 22.46 28.57
CA ARG A 46 21.36 22.69 27.16
C ARG A 46 20.35 23.62 26.45
N GLN A 47 19.09 23.61 26.89
CA GLN A 47 18.04 24.48 26.40
C GLN A 47 18.25 25.95 26.79
N GLU A 48 18.66 26.23 28.02
CA GLU A 48 18.95 27.59 28.50
C GLU A 48 20.16 28.19 27.78
N ILE A 49 21.21 27.40 27.54
CA ILE A 49 22.39 27.84 26.77
C ILE A 49 21.99 28.19 25.32
N ASN A 50 21.14 27.35 24.70
CA ASN A 50 20.60 27.61 23.36
C ASN A 50 19.73 28.87 23.31
N GLU A 51 18.90 29.10 24.34
CA GLU A 51 18.07 30.31 24.44
C GLU A 51 18.92 31.58 24.61
N ILE A 52 19.97 31.51 25.43
CA ILE A 52 20.92 32.62 25.59
C ILE A 52 21.61 32.91 24.26
N TYR A 53 22.08 31.87 23.56
CA TYR A 53 22.73 32.02 22.27
C TYR A 53 21.79 32.65 21.22
N ASN A 54 20.58 32.10 21.06
CA ASN A 54 19.62 32.58 20.07
C ASN A 54 19.23 34.05 20.29
N ARG A 55 19.25 34.51 21.54
CA ARG A 55 18.97 35.89 21.89
C ARG A 55 20.18 36.80 21.75
N LYS A 56 21.41 36.30 21.96
CA LYS A 56 22.64 37.10 22.05
C LYS A 56 23.89 36.38 21.49
N PRO A 57 23.97 36.17 20.17
CA PRO A 57 25.10 35.44 19.56
C PRO A 57 26.46 36.14 19.74
N ASP A 58 26.49 37.47 19.79
CA ASP A 58 27.74 38.24 19.97
C ASP A 58 28.33 38.11 21.38
N LEU A 59 27.47 37.91 22.38
CA LEU A 59 27.91 37.67 23.76
C LEU A 59 28.64 36.32 23.85
N VAL A 60 28.08 35.30 23.20
CA VAL A 60 28.70 33.97 23.15
C VAL A 60 30.02 34.01 22.38
N LYS A 61 30.10 34.74 21.26
CA LYS A 61 31.38 34.99 20.57
C LYS A 61 32.43 35.64 21.48
N GLY A 62 32.04 36.64 22.26
CA GLY A 62 32.92 37.34 23.20
C GLY A 62 33.41 36.47 24.36
N ALA A 63 32.67 35.42 24.73
CA ALA A 63 33.01 34.52 25.83
C ALA A 63 34.03 33.43 25.46
N ILE A 64 34.25 33.16 24.18
CA ILE A 64 35.08 32.04 23.71
C ILE A 64 36.54 32.08 24.20
N PRO A 65 37.24 33.24 24.20
CA PRO A 65 38.58 33.32 24.79
C PRO A 65 38.61 32.86 26.25
N GLY A 66 37.63 33.32 27.06
CA GLY A 66 37.53 32.96 28.48
C GLY A 66 37.17 31.49 28.71
N LEU A 67 36.31 30.90 27.87
CA LEU A 67 36.04 29.46 27.91
C LEU A 67 37.30 28.63 27.61
N ILE A 68 38.14 29.09 26.68
CA ILE A 68 39.42 28.43 26.40
C ILE A 68 40.44 28.65 27.52
N ASP A 69 40.43 29.81 28.17
CA ASP A 69 41.27 30.05 29.36
C ASP A 69 40.92 29.06 30.49
N ILE A 70 39.63 28.75 30.70
CA ILE A 70 39.20 27.75 31.68
C ILE A 70 39.65 26.34 31.29
N LEU A 71 39.60 25.98 30.00
CA LEU A 71 40.13 24.70 29.52
C LEU A 71 41.65 24.58 29.75
N GLU A 72 42.39 25.69 29.61
CA GLU A 72 43.84 25.75 29.84
C GLU A 72 44.23 25.69 31.32
N ASP A 73 43.38 26.21 32.22
CA ASP A 73 43.63 26.24 33.65
C ASP A 73 43.77 24.82 34.23
N LYS A 74 44.94 24.51 34.76
CA LYS A 74 45.24 23.21 35.40
C LYS A 74 44.51 23.03 36.74
N GLY A 75 44.04 24.12 37.35
CA GLY A 75 43.29 24.10 38.61
C GLY A 75 41.78 23.99 38.43
N ALA A 76 41.26 24.20 37.21
CA ALA A 76 39.82 24.11 36.94
C ALA A 76 39.33 22.66 37.05
N PRO A 77 38.24 22.37 37.79
CA PRO A 77 37.72 21.01 37.91
C PRO A 77 37.11 20.50 36.60
N LEU A 78 37.01 19.17 36.44
CA LEU A 78 36.65 18.54 35.16
C LEU A 78 35.22 18.87 34.71
N ASP A 79 34.27 18.97 35.63
CA ASP A 79 32.88 19.37 35.37
C ASP A 79 32.78 20.80 34.81
N GLN A 80 33.60 21.72 35.32
CA GLN A 80 33.69 23.08 34.80
C GLN A 80 34.25 23.08 33.36
N LYS A 81 35.23 22.21 33.07
CA LYS A 81 35.76 22.04 31.71
C LYS A 81 34.74 21.40 30.77
N GLU A 82 33.98 20.40 31.24
CA GLU A 82 32.87 19.79 30.51
C GLU A 82 31.82 20.83 30.13
N PHE A 83 31.40 21.67 31.08
CA PHE A 83 30.49 22.79 30.82
C PHE A 83 31.04 23.72 29.74
N CYS A 84 32.34 24.07 29.79
CA CYS A 84 32.96 24.87 28.75
C CYS A 84 32.90 24.19 27.37
N VAL A 85 33.12 22.88 27.27
CA VAL A 85 32.99 22.12 26.02
C VAL A 85 31.57 22.17 25.49
N ASP A 86 30.56 22.01 26.34
CA ASP A 86 29.14 22.05 25.93
C ASP A 86 28.72 23.43 25.40
N VAL A 87 29.21 24.50 26.03
CA VAL A 87 29.00 25.86 25.54
C VAL A 87 29.71 26.07 24.20
N LEU A 88 30.96 25.60 24.06
CA LEU A 88 31.73 25.69 22.81
C LEU A 88 31.10 24.86 21.68
N LYS A 89 30.54 23.69 21.99
CA LYS A 89 29.80 22.83 21.06
C LYS A 89 28.60 23.57 20.47
N THR A 90 27.82 24.20 21.35
CA THR A 90 26.65 25.00 20.97
C THR A 90 27.04 26.22 20.13
N ALA A 91 28.12 26.89 20.51
CA ALA A 91 28.63 28.05 19.79
C ALA A 91 29.20 27.69 18.40
N GLY A 92 29.99 26.61 18.30
CA GLY A 92 30.67 26.17 17.07
C GLY A 92 29.71 25.70 15.97
N ILE A 93 28.54 25.18 16.32
CA ILE A 93 27.48 24.85 15.35
C ILE A 93 26.99 26.11 14.61
N THR A 94 27.06 27.27 15.25
CA THR A 94 26.32 28.45 14.82
C THR A 94 27.22 29.62 14.38
N VAL A 95 28.51 29.56 14.72
CA VAL A 95 29.50 30.56 14.36
C VAL A 95 30.62 29.92 13.56
N GLN A 96 30.92 30.47 12.37
CA GLN A 96 32.24 30.25 11.74
C GLN A 96 33.28 30.92 12.63
N LEU A 97 33.76 30.19 13.63
CA LEU A 97 34.71 30.72 14.59
C LEU A 97 36.04 31.02 13.92
N ASN A 98 36.58 32.20 14.24
CA ASN A 98 37.86 32.65 13.73
C ASN A 98 38.96 31.64 14.09
N SER A 99 39.86 31.40 13.14
CA SER A 99 41.00 30.48 13.20
C SER A 99 41.93 30.64 14.41
N VAL A 100 41.85 31.75 15.16
CA VAL A 100 42.82 32.12 16.20
C VAL A 100 42.81 31.17 17.40
N HIS A 101 41.67 30.54 17.71
CA HIS A 101 41.52 29.65 18.87
C HIS A 101 41.98 28.21 18.61
N VAL A 102 41.97 27.77 17.36
CA VAL A 102 42.38 26.42 16.96
C VAL A 102 43.85 26.13 17.30
N PRO A 103 44.84 26.98 16.94
CA PRO A 103 46.23 26.78 17.33
C PRO A 103 46.43 26.63 18.84
N ARG A 104 45.65 27.37 19.64
CA ARG A 104 45.74 27.33 21.11
C ARG A 104 45.29 25.97 21.64
N LEU A 105 44.10 25.49 21.26
CA LEU A 105 43.64 24.16 21.66
C LEU A 105 44.57 23.04 21.17
N VAL A 106 45.07 23.14 19.92
CA VAL A 106 46.07 22.18 19.39
C VAL A 106 47.31 22.13 20.27
N ALA A 107 47.85 23.29 20.68
CA ALA A 107 49.01 23.34 21.55
C ALA A 107 48.76 22.72 22.93
N LEU A 108 47.55 22.87 23.50
CA LEU A 108 47.19 22.23 24.77
C LEU A 108 47.11 20.71 24.64
N ILE A 109 46.44 20.22 23.60
CA ILE A 109 46.29 18.77 23.33
C ILE A 109 47.65 18.09 23.15
N GLN A 110 48.65 18.78 22.58
CA GLN A 110 49.99 18.27 22.34
C GLN A 110 50.88 18.23 23.59
N LYS A 111 50.57 18.99 24.64
CA LYS A 111 51.32 18.99 25.92
C LYS A 111 50.96 17.78 26.79
N LYS A 112 51.34 16.58 26.35
CA LYS A 112 50.94 15.29 26.98
C LYS A 112 51.22 15.19 28.48
N SER A 113 52.28 15.84 28.98
CA SER A 113 52.66 15.81 30.41
C SER A 113 51.87 16.78 31.30
N ASP A 114 51.18 17.76 30.70
CA ASP A 114 50.56 18.86 31.41
C ASP A 114 49.07 18.65 31.71
N TYR A 115 48.43 17.73 30.98
CA TYR A 115 46.99 17.47 31.04
C TYR A 115 46.72 15.98 31.08
N SER A 116 45.75 15.59 31.91
CA SER A 116 45.26 14.21 32.01
C SER A 116 44.54 13.77 30.73
N GLU A 117 44.36 12.46 30.55
CA GLU A 117 43.63 11.93 29.38
C GLU A 117 42.19 12.48 29.27
N PRO A 118 41.38 12.56 30.36
CA PRO A 118 40.05 13.16 30.30
C PRO A 118 40.08 14.62 29.83
N GLU A 119 41.00 15.43 30.34
CA GLU A 119 41.13 16.84 29.93
C GLU A 119 41.48 16.96 28.45
N ARG A 120 42.39 16.11 27.95
CA ARG A 120 42.75 16.08 26.53
C ARG A 120 41.57 15.64 25.64
N ILE A 121 40.72 14.72 26.11
CA ILE A 121 39.49 14.32 25.43
C ILE A 121 38.49 15.48 25.34
N LEU A 122 38.29 16.22 26.44
CA LEU A 122 37.44 17.41 26.44
C LEU A 122 37.94 18.48 25.45
N MET A 123 39.25 18.70 25.41
CA MET A 123 39.86 19.61 24.43
C MET A 123 39.67 19.13 22.99
N LEU A 124 39.73 17.81 22.74
CA LEU A 124 39.44 17.23 21.43
C LEU A 124 37.97 17.41 21.02
N GLN A 125 37.03 17.24 21.95
CA GLN A 125 35.60 17.50 21.72
C GLN A 125 35.33 18.98 21.43
N ALA A 126 35.95 19.89 22.19
CA ALA A 126 35.88 21.32 21.88
C ALA A 126 36.42 21.59 20.46
N LEU A 127 37.56 20.99 20.12
CA LEU A 127 38.19 21.17 18.80
C LEU A 127 37.36 20.56 17.66
N GLU A 128 36.68 19.46 17.89
CA GLU A 128 35.73 18.85 16.94
C GLU A 128 34.69 19.88 16.51
N HIS A 129 34.09 20.58 17.48
CA HIS A 129 33.01 21.52 17.21
C HIS A 129 33.45 22.87 16.66
N ILE A 130 34.62 23.36 17.03
CA ILE A 130 35.09 24.69 16.59
C ILE A 130 36.10 24.64 15.43
N GLY A 131 36.75 23.50 15.21
CA GLY A 131 38.00 23.39 14.44
C GLY A 131 37.98 22.47 13.23
N LEU A 132 36.91 21.68 13.00
CA LEU A 132 36.83 20.71 11.89
C LEU A 132 36.98 21.34 10.49
N ARG A 133 36.69 22.64 10.34
CA ARG A 133 36.85 23.39 9.06
C ARG A 133 38.23 24.02 8.90
N HIS A 134 39.06 24.01 9.93
CA HIS A 134 40.37 24.64 9.93
C HIS A 134 41.46 23.60 9.63
N ALA A 135 42.29 23.83 8.61
CA ALA A 135 43.31 22.87 8.16
C ALA A 135 44.26 22.39 9.28
N GLN A 136 44.59 23.28 10.23
CA GLN A 136 45.42 22.90 11.39
C GLN A 136 44.67 22.02 12.40
N GLY A 137 43.36 22.21 12.56
CA GLY A 137 42.51 21.34 13.38
C GLY A 137 42.39 19.95 12.77
N GLN A 138 42.20 19.88 11.46
CA GLN A 138 42.20 18.62 10.71
C GLN A 138 43.53 17.87 10.85
N ARG A 139 44.65 18.58 10.70
CA ARG A 139 45.99 17.99 10.81
C ARG A 139 46.27 17.39 12.18
N ILE A 140 45.86 18.06 13.27
CA ILE A 140 46.11 17.50 14.62
C ILE A 140 45.35 16.19 14.84
N PHE A 141 44.11 16.05 14.35
CA PHE A 141 43.39 14.78 14.49
C PHE A 141 44.07 13.65 13.71
N VAL A 142 44.54 13.94 12.49
CA VAL A 142 45.34 13.00 11.70
C VAL A 142 46.63 12.61 12.42
N ASP A 143 47.37 13.60 12.94
CA ASP A 143 48.61 13.37 13.69
C ASP A 143 48.36 12.52 14.94
N LEU A 144 47.26 12.75 15.66
CA LEU A 144 46.89 11.97 16.84
C LEU A 144 46.50 10.53 16.49
N VAL A 145 45.74 10.29 15.43
CA VAL A 145 45.44 8.92 14.98
C VAL A 145 46.72 8.16 14.61
N ASN A 146 47.70 8.85 14.03
CA ASN A 146 48.96 8.27 13.57
C ASN A 146 50.03 8.10 14.68
N GLN A 147 50.05 8.96 15.70
CA GLN A 147 51.19 9.07 16.64
C GLN A 147 50.81 8.95 18.12
N GLU A 148 49.52 9.02 18.48
CA GLU A 148 49.10 8.89 19.87
C GLU A 148 49.12 7.43 20.35
N THR A 149 49.68 7.22 21.54
CA THR A 149 49.82 5.90 22.17
C THR A 149 48.72 5.64 23.19
N ALA A 150 48.12 6.69 23.75
CA ALA A 150 47.00 6.58 24.70
C ALA A 150 45.71 6.18 23.97
N PRO A 151 45.15 4.96 24.20
CA PRO A 151 43.99 4.48 23.46
C PRO A 151 42.76 5.40 23.50
N PRO A 152 42.35 5.98 24.65
CA PRO A 152 41.17 6.86 24.70
C PRO A 152 41.27 8.10 23.79
N ILE A 153 42.47 8.69 23.72
CA ILE A 153 42.74 9.87 22.90
C ILE A 153 42.82 9.48 21.43
N ARG A 154 43.45 8.34 21.12
CA ARG A 154 43.55 7.79 19.77
C ARG A 154 42.14 7.46 19.22
N LEU A 155 41.28 6.87 20.04
CA LEU A 155 39.88 6.59 19.71
C LEU A 155 39.08 7.86 19.46
N LYS A 156 39.17 8.85 20.36
CA LYS A 156 38.45 10.11 20.15
C LYS A 156 38.90 10.83 18.88
N ALA A 157 40.22 10.84 18.62
CA ALA A 157 40.75 11.41 17.38
C ALA A 157 40.25 10.65 16.13
N LEU A 158 40.17 9.32 16.20
CA LEU A 158 39.64 8.47 15.13
C LEU A 158 38.16 8.74 14.87
N GLU A 159 37.35 8.82 15.91
CA GLU A 159 35.93 9.17 15.82
C GLU A 159 35.76 10.48 15.05
N ILE A 160 36.49 11.52 15.44
CA ILE A 160 36.45 12.84 14.79
C ILE A 160 36.89 12.74 13.32
N VAL A 161 38.01 12.05 13.06
CA VAL A 161 38.54 11.87 11.70
C VAL A 161 37.56 11.13 10.79
N SER A 162 36.83 10.15 11.31
CA SER A 162 35.84 9.39 10.53
C SER A 162 34.62 10.23 10.09
N HIS A 163 34.36 11.34 10.77
CA HIS A 163 33.31 12.31 10.40
C HIS A 163 33.81 13.40 9.44
N MET A 164 35.12 13.45 9.15
CA MET A 164 35.69 14.41 8.21
C MET A 164 35.39 14.00 6.76
N ARG A 165 34.77 14.90 5.98
CA ARG A 165 34.47 14.66 4.55
C ARG A 165 35.71 14.69 3.66
N GLU A 166 36.66 15.57 3.98
CA GLU A 166 37.92 15.78 3.23
C GLU A 166 39.09 15.80 4.21
N GLY A 167 40.21 15.18 3.81
CA GLY A 167 41.45 15.16 4.58
C GLY A 167 41.52 14.06 5.65
N GLY A 168 40.40 13.46 6.04
CA GLY A 168 40.37 12.35 7.00
C GLY A 168 41.16 11.12 6.51
N GLU A 169 41.21 10.90 5.20
CA GLU A 169 41.99 9.83 4.57
C GLU A 169 43.51 9.94 4.81
N GLN A 170 44.02 11.11 5.22
CA GLN A 170 45.43 11.27 5.59
C GLN A 170 45.78 10.49 6.87
N ALA A 171 44.78 10.10 7.67
CA ALA A 171 44.94 9.25 8.85
C ALA A 171 44.98 7.75 8.53
N LEU A 172 44.85 7.34 7.26
CA LEU A 172 44.86 5.92 6.87
C LEU A 172 46.07 5.13 7.38
N PRO A 173 47.31 5.66 7.45
CA PRO A 173 48.43 4.93 8.04
C PRO A 173 48.16 4.49 9.49
N GLY A 174 47.67 5.39 10.33
CA GLY A 174 47.34 5.13 11.73
C GLY A 174 46.10 4.24 11.87
N ILE A 175 45.08 4.43 11.03
CA ILE A 175 43.89 3.57 11.00
C ILE A 175 44.27 2.13 10.65
N ARG A 176 45.15 1.93 9.66
CA ARG A 176 45.67 0.60 9.30
C ARG A 176 46.48 -0.04 10.41
N GLU A 177 47.22 0.74 11.18
CA GLU A 177 47.89 0.25 12.38
C GLU A 177 46.87 -0.21 13.43
N MET A 178 45.83 0.59 13.69
CA MET A 178 44.76 0.25 14.63
C MET A 178 44.04 -1.05 14.28
N LEU A 179 43.77 -1.30 13.00
CA LEU A 179 43.19 -2.57 12.53
C LEU A 179 44.04 -3.80 12.85
N ARG A 180 45.33 -3.63 13.16
CA ARG A 180 46.24 -4.73 13.54
C ARG A 180 46.44 -4.85 15.06
N LEU A 181 45.86 -3.95 15.85
CA LEU A 181 45.99 -3.99 17.29
C LEU A 181 45.16 -5.15 17.87
N PRO A 182 45.59 -5.73 19.01
CA PRO A 182 44.90 -6.87 19.61
C PRO A 182 43.53 -6.52 20.23
N ASP A 183 43.26 -5.24 20.50
CA ASP A 183 42.00 -4.78 21.11
C ASP A 183 40.86 -4.70 20.07
N PRO A 184 39.80 -5.53 20.21
CA PRO A 184 38.69 -5.53 19.27
C PRO A 184 37.93 -4.19 19.19
N ALA A 185 37.82 -3.45 20.30
CA ALA A 185 37.11 -2.17 20.31
C ALA A 185 37.82 -1.13 19.43
N LEU A 186 39.16 -1.11 19.45
CA LEU A 186 39.96 -0.29 18.55
C LEU A 186 39.79 -0.70 17.09
N ARG A 187 39.77 -2.01 16.81
CA ARG A 187 39.62 -2.54 15.45
C ARG A 187 38.25 -2.22 14.86
N LEU A 188 37.16 -2.39 15.63
CA LEU A 188 35.80 -2.05 15.21
C LEU A 188 35.65 -0.56 14.86
N GLN A 189 36.17 0.34 15.71
CA GLN A 189 36.12 1.78 15.41
C GLN A 189 36.98 2.12 14.18
N ALA A 190 38.16 1.51 14.04
CA ALA A 190 39.01 1.72 12.87
C ALA A 190 38.33 1.23 11.60
N LEU A 191 37.60 0.12 11.68
CA LEU A 191 36.84 -0.47 10.59
C LEU A 191 35.64 0.41 10.20
N ASP A 192 34.93 0.99 11.17
CA ASP A 192 33.86 1.96 10.89
C ASP A 192 34.40 3.22 10.19
N ALA A 193 35.57 3.71 10.60
CA ALA A 193 36.22 4.84 9.92
C ALA A 193 36.58 4.49 8.47
N VAL A 194 37.15 3.30 8.23
CA VAL A 194 37.44 2.79 6.87
C VAL A 194 36.18 2.71 6.03
N ARG A 195 35.09 2.20 6.59
CA ARG A 195 33.78 2.11 5.94
C ARG A 195 33.27 3.47 5.48
N ARG A 196 33.35 4.49 6.34
CA ARG A 196 32.91 5.87 6.04
C ARG A 196 33.73 6.53 4.94
N PHE A 197 35.01 6.20 4.83
CA PHE A 197 35.86 6.70 3.76
C PHE A 197 35.66 6.00 2.41
N GLY A 198 35.05 4.81 2.39
CA GLY A 198 34.77 4.05 1.16
C GLY A 198 36.04 3.86 0.31
N THR A 199 35.96 4.11 -0.99
CA THR A 199 37.07 3.85 -1.93
C THR A 199 38.35 4.62 -1.63
N LYS A 200 38.27 5.76 -0.92
CA LYS A 200 39.45 6.52 -0.46
C LYS A 200 40.30 5.70 0.51
N ALA A 201 39.71 4.73 1.22
CA ALA A 201 40.38 3.83 2.15
C ALA A 201 40.79 2.48 1.53
N SER A 202 40.85 2.36 0.20
CA SER A 202 41.27 1.12 -0.49
C SER A 202 42.65 0.59 -0.05
N ALA A 203 43.54 1.46 0.45
CA ALA A 203 44.83 1.05 1.02
C ALA A 203 44.70 0.18 2.29
N ALA A 204 43.55 0.21 2.97
CA ALA A 204 43.25 -0.61 4.15
C ALA A 204 42.67 -2.01 3.81
N LEU A 205 42.48 -2.31 2.52
CA LEU A 205 41.89 -3.58 2.08
C LEU A 205 42.61 -4.83 2.63
N PRO A 206 43.96 -4.89 2.73
CA PRO A 206 44.63 -6.05 3.30
C PRO A 206 44.24 -6.30 4.76
N GLU A 207 44.11 -5.25 5.57
CA GLU A 207 43.77 -5.37 6.98
C GLU A 207 42.28 -5.72 7.18
N VAL A 208 41.39 -5.10 6.41
CA VAL A 208 39.96 -5.49 6.38
C VAL A 208 39.81 -6.95 5.95
N THR A 209 40.62 -7.39 4.98
CA THR A 209 40.64 -8.79 4.55
C THR A 209 41.06 -9.71 5.68
N THR A 210 42.11 -9.39 6.44
CA THR A 210 42.52 -10.17 7.62
C THR A 210 41.39 -10.32 8.62
N LEU A 211 40.60 -9.26 8.89
CA LEU A 211 39.45 -9.33 9.80
C LEU A 211 38.32 -10.23 9.30
N ILE A 212 38.13 -10.33 7.98
CA ILE A 212 37.20 -11.32 7.40
C ILE A 212 37.66 -12.76 7.65
N TYR A 213 38.94 -13.02 7.94
CA TYR A 213 39.43 -14.38 8.22
C TYR A 213 39.55 -14.69 9.71
N GLU A 214 40.04 -13.72 10.48
CA GLU A 214 40.56 -13.91 11.83
C GLU A 214 39.82 -13.08 12.89
N GLY A 215 38.94 -12.15 12.48
CA GLY A 215 38.17 -11.32 13.39
C GLY A 215 37.12 -12.10 14.18
N ASP A 216 36.66 -11.51 15.27
CA ASP A 216 35.46 -11.97 15.95
C ASP A 216 34.18 -11.73 15.11
N LEU A 217 33.01 -12.11 15.62
CA LEU A 217 31.77 -12.02 14.85
C LEU A 217 31.42 -10.57 14.46
N ASP A 218 31.56 -9.63 15.39
CA ASP A 218 31.24 -8.22 15.15
C ASP A 218 32.21 -7.60 14.12
N GLU A 219 33.48 -7.97 14.21
CA GLU A 219 34.53 -7.55 13.26
C GLU A 219 34.31 -8.13 11.88
N VAL A 220 33.95 -9.42 11.79
CA VAL A 220 33.64 -10.09 10.53
C VAL A 220 32.42 -9.45 9.88
N GLU A 221 31.35 -9.21 10.64
CA GLU A 221 30.14 -8.56 10.15
C GLU A 221 30.46 -7.20 9.52
N LEU A 222 31.11 -6.33 10.29
CA LEU A 222 31.43 -4.99 9.84
C LEU A 222 32.45 -5.02 8.68
N ALA A 223 33.36 -5.99 8.65
CA ALA A 223 34.35 -6.13 7.58
C ALA A 223 33.70 -6.59 6.27
N LEU A 224 32.71 -7.48 6.35
CA LEU A 224 31.88 -7.92 5.22
C LEU A 224 31.08 -6.76 4.62
N ILE A 225 30.53 -5.89 5.46
CA ILE A 225 29.82 -4.67 5.02
C ILE A 225 30.80 -3.65 4.40
N THR A 226 32.04 -3.60 4.92
CA THR A 226 33.02 -2.58 4.57
C THR A 226 33.75 -2.87 3.26
N PHE A 227 34.23 -4.10 3.02
CA PHE A 227 35.09 -4.37 1.87
C PHE A 227 34.49 -4.03 0.48
N PRO A 228 33.18 -4.20 0.20
CA PRO A 228 32.60 -3.84 -1.09
C PRO A 228 32.63 -2.33 -1.36
N LEU A 229 32.72 -1.51 -0.31
CA LEU A 229 32.88 -0.06 -0.42
C LEU A 229 34.32 0.34 -0.76
N LEU A 230 35.29 -0.53 -0.48
CA LEU A 230 36.71 -0.28 -0.73
C LEU A 230 37.13 -0.71 -2.14
N THR A 231 36.49 -1.75 -2.68
CA THR A 231 36.83 -2.32 -4.00
C THR A 231 35.61 -2.94 -4.70
N THR A 232 35.53 -2.75 -6.01
CA THR A 232 34.55 -3.43 -6.87
C THR A 232 35.05 -4.79 -7.36
N THR A 233 36.33 -5.11 -7.13
CA THR A 233 37.00 -6.35 -7.54
C THR A 233 37.79 -6.95 -6.36
N PRO A 234 37.09 -7.47 -5.35
CA PRO A 234 37.73 -8.21 -4.24
C PRO A 234 38.52 -9.43 -4.77
N SER A 235 39.54 -9.85 -4.04
CA SER A 235 40.35 -11.01 -4.44
C SER A 235 39.51 -12.30 -4.43
N PRO A 236 39.84 -13.31 -5.26
CA PRO A 236 39.11 -14.59 -5.28
C PRO A 236 39.02 -15.26 -3.91
N GLU A 237 40.04 -15.11 -3.07
CA GLU A 237 40.09 -15.68 -1.72
C GLU A 237 39.03 -15.02 -0.82
N VAL A 238 38.96 -13.69 -0.79
CA VAL A 238 37.93 -12.95 -0.01
C VAL A 238 36.54 -13.36 -0.46
N ARG A 239 36.30 -13.41 -1.77
CA ARG A 239 35.02 -13.84 -2.34
C ARG A 239 34.65 -15.24 -1.88
N GLN A 240 35.61 -16.18 -1.91
CA GLN A 240 35.40 -17.55 -1.46
C GLN A 240 35.11 -17.63 0.04
N LYS A 241 35.77 -16.80 0.85
CA LYS A 241 35.49 -16.69 2.29
C LYS A 241 34.11 -16.09 2.55
N THR A 242 33.69 -15.07 1.82
CA THR A 242 32.32 -14.52 1.88
C THR A 242 31.26 -15.56 1.51
N ILE A 243 31.54 -16.45 0.54
CA ILE A 243 30.65 -17.59 0.25
C ILE A 243 30.54 -18.54 1.45
N GLN A 244 31.65 -18.83 2.13
CA GLN A 244 31.62 -19.70 3.33
C GLN A 244 30.75 -19.11 4.43
N TYR A 245 30.67 -17.78 4.55
CA TYR A 245 29.79 -17.09 5.49
C TYR A 245 28.30 -17.22 5.20
N LEU A 246 27.90 -17.64 3.99
CA LEU A 246 26.51 -18.01 3.68
C LEU A 246 26.10 -19.38 4.24
N SER A 247 27.02 -20.15 4.82
CA SER A 247 26.71 -21.47 5.41
C SER A 247 25.74 -21.36 6.60
N PRO A 248 24.79 -22.31 6.77
CA PRO A 248 23.85 -22.32 7.89
C PRO A 248 24.49 -22.33 9.29
N GLU A 249 25.75 -22.75 9.40
CA GLU A 249 26.51 -22.79 10.66
C GLU A 249 26.89 -21.39 11.16
N ASN A 250 26.83 -20.36 10.30
CA ASN A 250 27.13 -18.99 10.70
C ASN A 250 25.89 -18.29 11.30
N PRO A 251 26.08 -17.35 12.23
CA PRO A 251 24.99 -16.52 12.74
C PRO A 251 24.22 -15.81 11.62
N GLY A 252 22.94 -15.53 11.87
CA GLY A 252 22.06 -14.86 10.89
C GLY A 252 22.63 -13.52 10.41
N VAL A 253 23.17 -12.71 11.34
CA VAL A 253 23.79 -11.40 11.07
C VAL A 253 24.99 -11.50 10.12
N ILE A 254 25.84 -12.52 10.26
CA ILE A 254 26.99 -12.74 9.38
C ILE A 254 26.56 -13.17 7.97
N ARG A 255 25.54 -14.05 7.88
CA ARG A 255 24.94 -14.43 6.60
C ARG A 255 24.33 -13.23 5.90
N GLU A 256 23.66 -12.36 6.66
CA GLU A 256 23.07 -11.13 6.16
C GLU A 256 24.13 -10.17 5.61
N ALA A 257 25.19 -9.91 6.37
CA ALA A 257 26.31 -9.07 5.94
C ALA A 257 27.01 -9.63 4.70
N ALA A 258 27.14 -10.96 4.59
CA ALA A 258 27.65 -11.61 3.38
C ALA A 258 26.73 -11.38 2.16
N LEU A 259 25.40 -11.41 2.34
CA LEU A 259 24.44 -11.08 1.28
C LEU A 259 24.53 -9.60 0.87
N ASP A 260 24.63 -8.67 1.83
CA ASP A 260 24.88 -7.25 1.55
C ASP A 260 26.14 -7.05 0.72
N ALA A 261 27.20 -7.77 1.09
CA ALA A 261 28.44 -7.72 0.35
C ALA A 261 28.24 -8.12 -1.11
N PHE A 262 27.54 -9.22 -1.38
CA PHE A 262 27.22 -9.66 -2.74
C PHE A 262 26.28 -8.71 -3.50
N GLU A 263 25.35 -8.03 -2.81
CA GLU A 263 24.48 -7.03 -3.44
C GLU A 263 25.31 -5.86 -4.00
N GLN A 264 26.35 -5.43 -3.28
CA GLN A 264 27.22 -4.33 -3.67
C GLN A 264 28.23 -4.68 -4.78
N LEU A 265 28.57 -5.97 -4.96
CA LEU A 265 29.51 -6.37 -6.01
C LEU A 265 28.93 -6.15 -7.42
N SER A 266 29.75 -5.62 -8.34
CA SER A 266 29.34 -5.34 -9.72
C SER A 266 28.96 -6.58 -10.51
N SER A 267 29.59 -7.73 -10.21
CA SER A 267 29.35 -9.01 -10.85
C SER A 267 29.56 -10.18 -9.89
N LEU A 268 28.76 -11.24 -10.06
CA LEU A 268 28.84 -12.45 -9.25
C LEU A 268 29.43 -13.62 -10.04
N THR A 269 30.36 -14.36 -9.45
CA THR A 269 30.90 -15.59 -10.02
C THR A 269 29.87 -16.72 -9.99
N VAL A 270 30.16 -17.83 -10.68
CA VAL A 270 29.33 -19.04 -10.63
C VAL A 270 29.21 -19.57 -9.19
N SER A 271 30.29 -19.57 -8.41
CA SER A 271 30.27 -20.09 -7.03
C SER A 271 29.45 -19.20 -6.09
N GLU A 272 29.49 -17.88 -6.27
CA GLU A 272 28.70 -16.95 -5.47
C GLU A 272 27.21 -17.06 -5.78
N ARG A 273 26.86 -17.15 -7.06
CA ARG A 273 25.47 -17.41 -7.45
C ARG A 273 24.96 -18.72 -6.85
N LYS A 274 25.78 -19.78 -6.86
CA LYS A 274 25.44 -21.05 -6.20
C LYS A 274 25.27 -20.90 -4.70
N GLY A 275 26.13 -20.12 -4.03
CA GLY A 275 26.02 -19.80 -2.61
C GLY A 275 24.71 -19.10 -2.27
N ILE A 276 24.38 -18.03 -2.99
CA ILE A 276 23.13 -17.26 -2.82
C ILE A 276 21.91 -18.12 -3.13
N PHE A 277 21.96 -18.92 -4.19
CA PHE A 277 20.90 -19.88 -4.54
C PHE A 277 20.67 -20.88 -3.40
N ASN A 278 21.74 -21.50 -2.90
CA ASN A 278 21.65 -22.49 -1.82
C ASN A 278 21.07 -21.87 -0.55
N LEU A 279 21.46 -20.65 -0.19
CA LEU A 279 20.85 -19.92 0.91
C LEU A 279 19.36 -19.70 0.62
N PHE A 280 18.99 -19.11 -0.52
CA PHE A 280 17.59 -18.87 -0.87
C PHE A 280 16.72 -20.15 -0.78
N VAL A 281 17.18 -21.28 -1.31
CA VAL A 281 16.34 -22.49 -1.34
C VAL A 281 16.29 -23.26 -0.01
N ARG A 282 17.34 -23.18 0.84
CA ARG A 282 17.46 -23.99 2.06
C ARG A 282 17.25 -23.22 3.36
N GLU A 283 17.34 -21.89 3.32
CA GLU A 283 17.25 -21.03 4.50
C GLU A 283 15.84 -21.06 5.12
N LYS A 284 15.78 -21.18 6.45
CA LYS A 284 14.52 -21.14 7.20
C LYS A 284 14.16 -19.71 7.63
N ASN A 285 15.16 -18.84 7.79
CA ASN A 285 14.95 -17.44 8.09
C ASN A 285 14.39 -16.72 6.85
N GLU A 286 13.16 -16.21 6.97
CA GLU A 286 12.46 -15.58 5.84
C GLU A 286 13.08 -14.23 5.45
N ALA A 287 13.64 -13.45 6.38
CA ALA A 287 14.33 -12.19 6.06
C ALA A 287 15.58 -12.43 5.19
N LEU A 288 16.40 -13.43 5.56
CA LEU A 288 17.56 -13.85 4.75
C LEU A 288 17.13 -14.39 3.37
N THR A 289 16.02 -15.12 3.32
CA THR A 289 15.44 -15.63 2.06
C THR A 289 15.02 -14.47 1.15
N GLN A 290 14.28 -13.49 1.68
CA GLN A 290 13.82 -12.32 0.93
C GLN A 290 14.99 -11.48 0.42
N LYS A 291 16.03 -11.30 1.24
CA LYS A 291 17.25 -10.60 0.83
C LYS A 291 17.98 -11.32 -0.30
N ALA A 292 18.14 -12.64 -0.20
CA ALA A 292 18.70 -13.44 -1.28
C ALA A 292 17.86 -13.37 -2.56
N TRP A 293 16.53 -13.41 -2.44
CA TRP A 293 15.61 -13.25 -3.57
C TRP A 293 15.76 -11.88 -4.26
N LYS A 294 15.84 -10.80 -3.48
CA LYS A 294 16.08 -9.45 -3.99
C LYS A 294 17.39 -9.38 -4.79
N ILE A 295 18.46 -10.01 -4.32
CA ILE A 295 19.74 -10.09 -5.06
C ILE A 295 19.56 -10.87 -6.37
N ILE A 296 18.84 -12.00 -6.34
CA ILE A 296 18.54 -12.82 -7.53
C ILE A 296 17.79 -11.99 -8.59
N GLN A 297 16.80 -11.20 -8.17
CA GLN A 297 16.04 -10.32 -9.06
C GLN A 297 16.89 -9.16 -9.59
N ASN A 298 17.51 -8.38 -8.70
CA ASN A 298 18.26 -7.18 -9.03
C ASN A 298 19.43 -7.45 -9.97
N LYS A 299 20.12 -8.58 -9.78
CA LYS A 299 21.26 -8.98 -10.61
C LYS A 299 20.85 -9.84 -11.81
N LYS A 300 19.54 -10.01 -12.07
CA LYS A 300 18.98 -10.84 -13.16
C LYS A 300 19.55 -12.27 -13.18
N LEU A 301 19.76 -12.86 -12.00
CA LEU A 301 20.43 -14.16 -11.86
C LEU A 301 19.54 -15.35 -12.24
N LEU A 302 18.23 -15.12 -12.42
CA LEU A 302 17.25 -16.17 -12.74
C LEU A 302 17.71 -17.06 -13.90
N ILE A 303 18.19 -16.47 -14.99
CA ILE A 303 18.68 -17.21 -16.17
C ILE A 303 19.88 -18.09 -15.80
N HIS A 304 20.76 -17.60 -14.93
CA HIS A 304 21.97 -18.29 -14.53
C HIS A 304 21.75 -19.36 -13.45
N MET A 305 20.56 -19.41 -12.83
CA MET A 305 20.23 -20.34 -11.74
C MET A 305 19.33 -21.49 -12.17
N GLN A 306 18.92 -21.56 -13.44
CA GLN A 306 18.02 -22.60 -13.92
C GLN A 306 18.60 -24.02 -13.79
N SER A 307 19.92 -24.17 -14.00
CA SER A 307 20.60 -25.47 -13.87
C SER A 307 20.58 -25.95 -12.41
N GLU A 308 20.95 -25.07 -11.49
CA GLU A 308 20.95 -25.31 -10.04
C GLU A 308 19.53 -25.60 -9.53
N ALA A 309 18.55 -24.80 -9.94
CA ALA A 309 17.15 -25.01 -9.60
C ALA A 309 16.63 -26.35 -10.13
N SER A 310 16.98 -26.72 -11.36
CA SER A 310 16.65 -28.04 -11.92
C SER A 310 17.23 -29.18 -11.09
N GLU A 311 18.46 -29.07 -10.62
CA GLU A 311 19.07 -30.09 -9.74
C GLU A 311 18.37 -30.18 -8.39
N ALA A 312 18.06 -29.04 -7.77
CA ALA A 312 17.41 -28.95 -6.47
C ALA A 312 15.94 -29.40 -6.46
N LEU A 313 15.29 -29.58 -7.62
CA LEU A 313 13.95 -30.20 -7.70
C LEU A 313 13.89 -31.64 -7.18
N LEU A 314 15.03 -32.33 -7.06
CA LEU A 314 15.12 -33.69 -6.50
C LEU A 314 15.48 -33.71 -5.01
N ASP A 315 15.67 -32.55 -4.38
CA ASP A 315 16.03 -32.48 -2.97
C ASP A 315 14.92 -33.11 -2.10
N PRO A 316 15.24 -33.89 -1.07
CA PRO A 316 14.23 -34.50 -0.20
C PRO A 316 13.35 -33.46 0.52
N ASN A 317 13.85 -32.24 0.76
CA ASN A 317 13.14 -31.16 1.43
C ASN A 317 12.08 -30.50 0.50
N PRO A 318 10.79 -30.53 0.85
CA PRO A 318 9.71 -29.88 0.10
C PRO A 318 9.94 -28.39 -0.16
N LEU A 319 10.47 -27.65 0.82
CA LEU A 319 10.68 -26.20 0.69
C LEU A 319 11.72 -25.89 -0.39
N VAL A 320 12.79 -26.69 -0.46
CA VAL A 320 13.84 -26.57 -1.48
C VAL A 320 13.24 -26.81 -2.87
N ARG A 321 12.41 -27.86 -3.03
CA ARG A 321 11.72 -28.14 -4.30
C ARG A 321 10.76 -27.02 -4.69
N PHE A 322 9.99 -26.50 -3.73
CA PHE A 322 9.07 -25.38 -3.94
C PHE A 322 9.80 -24.13 -4.44
N ARG A 323 10.83 -23.68 -3.73
CA ARG A 323 11.61 -22.48 -4.09
C ARG A 323 12.38 -22.67 -5.41
N SER A 324 12.82 -23.89 -5.70
CA SER A 324 13.44 -24.24 -6.98
C SER A 324 12.44 -24.18 -8.14
N ALA A 325 11.23 -24.72 -7.96
CA ALA A 325 10.14 -24.60 -8.93
C ALA A 325 9.74 -23.13 -9.13
N PHE A 326 9.75 -22.31 -8.07
CA PHE A 326 9.49 -20.88 -8.17
C PHE A 326 10.51 -20.15 -9.05
N ILE A 327 11.81 -20.40 -8.85
CA ILE A 327 12.87 -19.85 -9.71
C ILE A 327 12.63 -20.25 -11.18
N LEU A 328 12.31 -21.53 -11.42
CA LEU A 328 12.05 -22.05 -12.76
C LEU A 328 10.78 -21.44 -13.39
N SER A 329 9.76 -21.12 -12.60
CA SER A 329 8.54 -20.45 -13.11
C SER A 329 8.75 -19.02 -13.59
N ASN A 330 9.83 -18.38 -13.14
CA ASN A 330 10.22 -17.04 -13.57
C ASN A 330 11.24 -17.08 -14.73
N GLY A 331 11.63 -18.26 -15.20
CA GLY A 331 12.46 -18.44 -16.38
C GLY A 331 11.63 -18.62 -17.64
N ASN A 332 12.14 -18.14 -18.79
CA ASN A 332 11.44 -18.26 -20.08
C ASN A 332 11.62 -19.64 -20.71
N ASP A 333 12.77 -20.28 -20.54
CA ASP A 333 13.10 -21.56 -21.18
C ASP A 333 13.40 -22.64 -20.12
N LEU A 334 12.60 -23.71 -20.12
CA LEU A 334 12.85 -24.88 -19.28
C LEU A 334 13.59 -25.96 -20.08
N SER A 335 14.76 -26.36 -19.58
CA SER A 335 15.45 -27.55 -20.10
C SER A 335 14.55 -28.80 -19.98
N GLU A 336 14.70 -29.75 -20.91
CA GLU A 336 13.98 -31.03 -20.89
C GLU A 336 14.14 -31.77 -19.55
N LYS A 337 15.35 -31.75 -18.98
CA LYS A 337 15.66 -32.32 -17.66
C LYS A 337 14.88 -31.62 -16.53
N ALA A 338 14.76 -30.29 -16.57
CA ALA A 338 13.97 -29.54 -15.59
C ALA A 338 12.48 -29.86 -15.72
N ARG A 339 11.97 -29.93 -16.96
CA ARG A 339 10.58 -30.26 -17.27
C ARG A 339 10.19 -31.63 -16.72
N ALA A 340 10.97 -32.67 -17.00
CA ALA A 340 10.70 -34.02 -16.51
C ALA A 340 10.63 -34.08 -14.96
N LYS A 341 11.50 -33.34 -14.27
CA LYS A 341 11.50 -33.26 -12.80
C LYS A 341 10.31 -32.48 -12.25
N LEU A 342 9.94 -31.37 -12.89
CA LEU A 342 8.74 -30.61 -12.53
C LEU A 342 7.48 -31.48 -12.69
N GLN A 343 7.38 -32.24 -13.79
CA GLN A 343 6.27 -33.17 -14.02
C GLN A 343 6.17 -34.24 -12.92
N ALA A 344 7.31 -34.81 -12.50
CA ALA A 344 7.35 -35.73 -11.37
C ALA A 344 6.90 -35.05 -10.05
N ASN A 345 7.33 -33.81 -9.80
CA ASN A 345 6.96 -33.05 -8.62
C ASN A 345 5.48 -32.64 -8.57
N VAL A 346 4.85 -32.37 -9.73
CA VAL A 346 3.40 -32.18 -9.81
C VAL A 346 2.67 -33.38 -9.24
N LYS A 347 3.16 -34.60 -9.52
CA LYS A 347 2.57 -35.87 -9.06
C LYS A 347 2.99 -36.29 -7.64
N SER A 348 3.85 -35.53 -6.95
CA SER A 348 4.43 -35.91 -5.65
C SER A 348 3.44 -35.93 -4.46
N GLY A 349 2.23 -35.39 -4.64
CA GLY A 349 1.21 -35.31 -3.59
C GLY A 349 1.44 -34.22 -2.54
N GLN A 350 2.49 -33.40 -2.67
CA GLN A 350 2.75 -32.28 -1.76
C GLN A 350 2.16 -30.98 -2.30
N PRO A 351 1.07 -30.44 -1.69
CA PRO A 351 0.29 -29.33 -2.24
C PRO A 351 1.10 -28.15 -2.80
N ALA A 352 1.99 -27.56 -1.99
CA ALA A 352 2.76 -26.39 -2.39
C ALA A 352 3.74 -26.68 -3.54
N VAL A 353 4.46 -27.81 -3.46
CA VAL A 353 5.43 -28.23 -4.48
C VAL A 353 4.71 -28.56 -5.79
N SER A 354 3.60 -29.29 -5.70
CA SER A 354 2.78 -29.65 -6.86
C SER A 354 2.26 -28.41 -7.57
N TRP A 355 1.72 -27.44 -6.81
CA TRP A 355 1.18 -26.20 -7.34
C TRP A 355 2.27 -25.35 -8.02
N MET A 356 3.40 -25.13 -7.35
CA MET A 356 4.49 -24.33 -7.91
C MET A 356 5.15 -25.03 -9.11
N SER A 357 5.24 -26.36 -9.11
CA SER A 357 5.78 -27.11 -10.24
C SER A 357 4.85 -27.03 -11.45
N ALA A 358 3.52 -27.11 -11.24
CA ALA A 358 2.55 -26.88 -12.30
C ALA A 358 2.64 -25.44 -12.82
N ARG A 359 2.81 -24.45 -11.93
CA ARG A 359 3.01 -23.05 -12.34
C ARG A 359 4.25 -22.90 -13.22
N ALA A 360 5.36 -23.54 -12.86
CA ALA A 360 6.59 -23.49 -13.64
C ALA A 360 6.41 -24.10 -15.04
N LEU A 361 5.58 -25.13 -15.15
CA LEU A 361 5.29 -25.80 -16.42
C LEU A 361 4.33 -25.02 -17.33
N LEU A 362 3.67 -23.95 -16.86
CA LEU A 362 2.70 -23.16 -17.65
C LEU A 362 3.23 -22.69 -19.01
N ASN A 363 4.53 -22.37 -19.10
CA ASN A 363 5.18 -21.91 -20.32
C ASN A 363 5.90 -23.02 -21.10
N SER A 364 5.71 -24.29 -20.72
CA SER A 364 6.34 -25.42 -21.40
C SER A 364 5.44 -26.04 -22.47
N ASP A 365 6.03 -26.72 -23.46
CA ASP A 365 5.33 -27.46 -24.53
C ASP A 365 4.65 -28.75 -24.04
N MET A 366 4.11 -28.77 -22.81
CA MET A 366 3.34 -29.91 -22.33
C MET A 366 2.09 -30.11 -23.18
N SER A 367 1.75 -31.37 -23.48
CA SER A 367 0.57 -31.67 -24.27
C SER A 367 -0.72 -31.40 -23.47
N GLY A 368 -1.82 -31.13 -24.16
CA GLY A 368 -3.13 -31.00 -23.53
C GLY A 368 -3.51 -32.24 -22.70
N SER A 369 -3.17 -33.44 -23.20
CA SER A 369 -3.41 -34.70 -22.49
C SER A 369 -2.63 -34.83 -21.18
N GLU A 370 -1.39 -34.33 -21.11
CA GLU A 370 -0.62 -34.31 -19.86
C GLU A 370 -1.25 -33.39 -18.81
N TRP A 371 -1.76 -32.22 -19.21
CA TRP A 371 -2.47 -31.32 -18.30
C TRP A 371 -3.78 -31.91 -17.81
N ILE A 372 -4.53 -32.59 -18.69
CA ILE A 372 -5.78 -33.25 -18.31
C ILE A 372 -5.51 -34.39 -17.31
N ASP A 373 -4.43 -35.16 -17.47
CA ASP A 373 -4.02 -36.16 -16.48
C ASP A 373 -3.82 -35.53 -15.10
N ILE A 374 -3.16 -34.37 -15.04
CA ILE A 374 -2.97 -33.62 -13.77
C ILE A 374 -4.32 -33.17 -13.20
N ILE A 375 -5.23 -32.62 -14.01
CA ILE A 375 -6.56 -32.18 -13.55
C ILE A 375 -7.35 -33.34 -12.95
N LYS A 376 -7.30 -34.52 -13.58
CA LYS A 376 -8.04 -35.71 -13.14
C LYS A 376 -7.43 -36.33 -11.88
N THR A 377 -6.11 -36.50 -11.85
CA THR A 377 -5.43 -37.36 -10.86
C THR A 377 -4.86 -36.62 -9.65
N ASN A 378 -4.58 -35.32 -9.75
CA ASN A 378 -3.90 -34.61 -8.66
C ASN A 378 -4.82 -34.41 -7.45
N PRO A 379 -4.43 -34.73 -6.21
CA PRO A 379 -5.30 -34.51 -5.05
C PRO A 379 -5.45 -33.03 -4.66
N ASN A 380 -4.56 -32.14 -5.10
CA ASN A 380 -4.55 -30.73 -4.71
C ASN A 380 -5.37 -29.86 -5.69
N LEU A 381 -6.42 -29.22 -5.19
CA LEU A 381 -7.34 -28.37 -5.97
C LEU A 381 -6.64 -27.20 -6.66
N SER A 382 -5.72 -26.50 -5.98
CA SER A 382 -4.98 -25.38 -6.58
C SER A 382 -4.13 -25.83 -7.77
N THR A 383 -3.53 -27.03 -7.69
CA THR A 383 -2.75 -27.62 -8.78
C THR A 383 -3.65 -27.98 -9.96
N LYS A 384 -4.85 -28.54 -9.69
CA LYS A 384 -5.86 -28.78 -10.73
C LYS A 384 -6.30 -27.49 -11.42
N TRP A 385 -6.48 -26.42 -10.65
CA TRP A 385 -6.84 -25.11 -11.18
C TRP A 385 -5.75 -24.54 -12.09
N ILE A 386 -4.48 -24.54 -11.66
CA ILE A 386 -3.35 -24.14 -12.52
C ILE A 386 -3.26 -25.02 -13.77
N ALA A 387 -3.45 -26.33 -13.65
CA ALA A 387 -3.45 -27.22 -14.80
C ALA A 387 -4.58 -26.90 -15.80
N SER A 388 -5.73 -26.47 -15.30
CA SER A 388 -6.85 -26.01 -16.12
C SER A 388 -6.56 -24.66 -16.78
N GLU A 389 -5.89 -23.74 -16.07
CA GLU A 389 -5.41 -22.47 -16.66
C GLU A 389 -4.30 -22.70 -17.70
N ALA A 390 -3.40 -23.63 -17.46
CA ALA A 390 -2.38 -24.05 -18.42
C ALA A 390 -3.03 -24.52 -19.71
N PHE A 391 -4.06 -25.37 -19.57
CA PHE A 391 -4.83 -25.86 -20.69
C PHE A 391 -5.52 -24.73 -21.46
N TYR A 392 -6.09 -23.73 -20.75
CA TYR A 392 -6.65 -22.52 -21.37
C TYR A 392 -5.63 -21.74 -22.21
N ARG A 393 -4.35 -21.71 -21.81
CA ARG A 393 -3.27 -21.02 -22.52
C ARG A 393 -2.72 -21.82 -23.71
N LEU A 394 -2.73 -23.14 -23.60
CA LEU A 394 -2.40 -23.99 -24.73
C LEU A 394 -3.45 -23.80 -25.82
N LYS A 395 -3.03 -23.70 -27.08
CA LYS A 395 -3.93 -23.83 -28.22
C LYS A 395 -4.11 -25.32 -28.47
N PRO A 396 -5.13 -25.98 -27.91
CA PRO A 396 -5.24 -27.43 -27.97
C PRO A 396 -5.49 -27.82 -29.43
N LYS A 397 -4.96 -28.97 -29.84
CA LYS A 397 -4.93 -29.40 -31.23
C LYS A 397 -5.79 -30.65 -31.44
N GLY A 398 -7.09 -30.57 -31.13
CA GLY A 398 -7.96 -31.71 -31.41
C GLY A 398 -9.28 -31.70 -30.67
N LEU A 399 -10.22 -32.46 -31.24
CA LEU A 399 -11.52 -32.77 -30.63
C LEU A 399 -11.37 -33.67 -29.40
N GLU A 400 -10.35 -34.54 -29.38
CA GLU A 400 -10.12 -35.47 -28.26
C GLU A 400 -9.88 -34.73 -26.95
N GLU A 401 -9.09 -33.65 -26.95
CA GLU A 401 -8.88 -32.89 -25.73
C GLU A 401 -10.11 -32.08 -25.31
N ALA A 402 -10.95 -31.66 -26.26
CA ALA A 402 -12.24 -31.02 -25.97
C ALA A 402 -13.20 -32.01 -25.28
N ASP A 403 -13.34 -33.24 -25.78
CA ASP A 403 -14.16 -34.29 -25.14
C ASP A 403 -13.70 -34.58 -23.71
N GLN A 404 -12.38 -34.56 -23.48
CA GLN A 404 -11.82 -34.76 -22.16
C GLN A 404 -12.13 -33.59 -21.20
N LEU A 405 -12.21 -32.35 -21.69
CA LEU A 405 -12.66 -31.19 -20.89
C LEU A 405 -14.14 -31.31 -20.51
N VAL A 406 -15.00 -31.77 -21.44
CA VAL A 406 -16.41 -32.07 -21.13
C VAL A 406 -16.50 -33.08 -19.99
N GLN A 407 -15.67 -34.12 -20.03
CA GLN A 407 -15.63 -35.10 -18.95
C GLN A 407 -15.13 -34.51 -17.62
N VAL A 408 -14.21 -33.55 -17.64
CA VAL A 408 -13.79 -32.80 -16.44
C VAL A 408 -14.95 -31.98 -15.88
N ILE A 409 -15.70 -31.25 -16.71
CA ILE A 409 -16.90 -30.50 -16.30
C ILE A 409 -17.94 -31.45 -15.67
N ARG A 410 -18.13 -32.63 -16.25
CA ARG A 410 -19.08 -33.63 -15.75
C ARG A 410 -18.67 -34.22 -14.39
N THR A 411 -17.38 -34.46 -14.16
CA THR A 411 -16.91 -35.34 -13.06
C THR A 411 -16.13 -34.65 -11.97
N ALA A 412 -15.53 -33.47 -12.21
CA ALA A 412 -14.79 -32.76 -11.18
C ALA A 412 -15.75 -32.26 -10.10
N SER A 413 -15.40 -32.45 -8.82
CA SER A 413 -16.21 -32.01 -7.69
C SER A 413 -16.08 -30.52 -7.39
N ASP A 414 -14.97 -29.90 -7.78
CA ASP A 414 -14.64 -28.50 -7.52
C ASP A 414 -15.15 -27.56 -8.63
N LEU A 415 -15.86 -26.50 -8.24
CA LEU A 415 -16.46 -25.54 -9.16
C LEU A 415 -15.40 -24.79 -9.99
N ASN A 416 -14.28 -24.39 -9.40
CA ASN A 416 -13.24 -23.63 -10.10
C ASN A 416 -12.54 -24.47 -11.16
N VAL A 417 -12.34 -25.77 -10.89
CA VAL A 417 -11.80 -26.72 -11.88
C VAL A 417 -12.77 -26.89 -13.05
N ARG A 418 -14.07 -27.06 -12.78
CA ARG A 418 -15.08 -27.16 -13.85
C ARG A 418 -15.21 -25.85 -14.64
N TRP A 419 -15.21 -24.71 -13.96
CA TRP A 419 -15.26 -23.38 -14.59
C TRP A 419 -14.05 -23.12 -15.49
N ALA A 420 -12.83 -23.44 -15.03
CA ALA A 420 -11.62 -23.31 -15.85
C ALA A 420 -11.63 -24.24 -17.07
N ALA A 421 -12.20 -25.45 -16.94
CA ALA A 421 -12.42 -26.36 -18.07
C ALA A 421 -13.44 -25.80 -19.07
N ALA A 422 -14.54 -25.21 -18.61
CA ALA A 422 -15.52 -24.53 -19.47
C ALA A 422 -14.92 -23.33 -20.20
N ARG A 423 -14.13 -22.50 -19.52
CA ARG A 423 -13.42 -21.37 -20.12
C ARG A 423 -12.40 -21.82 -21.18
N SER A 424 -11.79 -22.99 -20.98
CA SER A 424 -10.91 -23.61 -21.97
C SER A 424 -11.66 -24.07 -23.22
N LEU A 425 -12.83 -24.70 -23.07
CA LEU A 425 -13.70 -25.07 -24.19
C LEU A 425 -14.19 -23.85 -24.97
N LYS A 426 -14.59 -22.79 -24.27
CA LYS A 426 -14.96 -21.51 -24.87
C LYS A 426 -13.86 -20.96 -25.77
N ASN A 427 -12.61 -20.96 -25.29
CA ASN A 427 -11.46 -20.50 -26.06
C ASN A 427 -11.15 -21.38 -27.28
N LEU A 428 -11.37 -22.69 -27.16
CA LEU A 428 -11.27 -23.62 -28.27
C LEU A 428 -12.28 -23.28 -29.37
N HIS A 429 -13.54 -23.06 -28.99
CA HIS A 429 -14.60 -22.71 -29.93
C HIS A 429 -14.37 -21.38 -30.64
N ARG A 430 -13.84 -20.37 -29.95
CA ARG A 430 -13.39 -19.12 -30.60
C ARG A 430 -12.40 -19.34 -31.75
N GLN A 431 -11.64 -20.45 -31.73
CA GLN A 431 -10.66 -20.78 -32.77
C GLN A 431 -11.25 -21.63 -33.90
N SER A 432 -12.33 -22.37 -33.66
CA SER A 432 -12.96 -23.23 -34.67
C SER A 432 -14.38 -23.67 -34.28
N GLU A 433 -15.31 -23.62 -35.24
CA GLU A 433 -16.68 -24.13 -35.08
C GLU A 433 -16.75 -25.61 -34.69
N GLN A 434 -15.73 -26.40 -35.02
CA GLN A 434 -15.75 -27.86 -34.82
C GLN A 434 -15.95 -28.28 -33.36
N TYR A 435 -15.76 -27.37 -32.40
CA TYR A 435 -15.92 -27.62 -30.96
C TYR A 435 -17.34 -27.32 -30.43
N ALA A 436 -18.27 -26.89 -31.29
CA ALA A 436 -19.64 -26.53 -30.88
C ALA A 436 -20.32 -27.69 -30.15
N ASP A 437 -20.22 -28.90 -30.69
CA ASP A 437 -20.85 -30.11 -30.12
C ASP A 437 -20.35 -30.37 -28.70
N GLN A 438 -19.05 -30.22 -28.43
CA GLN A 438 -18.49 -30.38 -27.08
C GLN A 438 -18.98 -29.31 -26.10
N ILE A 439 -19.22 -28.08 -26.56
CA ILE A 439 -19.81 -27.04 -25.70
C ILE A 439 -21.26 -27.39 -25.38
N PHE A 440 -22.02 -27.93 -26.33
CA PHE A 440 -23.39 -28.42 -26.07
C PHE A 440 -23.39 -29.57 -25.07
N ASP A 441 -22.52 -30.56 -25.25
CA ASP A 441 -22.36 -31.66 -24.30
C ASP A 441 -21.98 -31.13 -22.91
N ALA A 442 -21.10 -30.12 -22.83
CA ALA A 442 -20.72 -29.47 -21.57
C ALA A 442 -21.88 -28.72 -20.91
N LEU A 443 -22.72 -28.02 -21.69
CA LEU A 443 -23.91 -27.33 -21.19
C LEU A 443 -24.95 -28.32 -20.65
N GLU A 444 -25.15 -29.45 -21.33
CA GLU A 444 -26.09 -30.48 -20.92
C GLU A 444 -25.67 -31.16 -19.62
N VAL A 445 -24.38 -31.44 -19.45
CA VAL A 445 -23.86 -32.15 -18.27
C VAL A 445 -23.60 -31.23 -17.07
N SER A 446 -23.42 -29.93 -17.31
CA SER A 446 -23.16 -28.96 -16.26
C SER A 446 -24.40 -28.75 -15.39
N LYS A 447 -24.19 -28.72 -14.07
CA LYS A 447 -25.24 -28.40 -13.08
C LYS A 447 -25.12 -27.00 -12.52
N ASP A 448 -23.96 -26.36 -12.68
CA ASP A 448 -23.67 -25.06 -12.09
C ASP A 448 -24.00 -23.96 -13.10
N ARG A 449 -24.69 -22.94 -12.60
CA ARG A 449 -25.15 -21.82 -13.41
C ARG A 449 -23.98 -21.03 -14.00
N GLU A 450 -22.95 -20.79 -13.20
CA GLU A 450 -21.76 -20.02 -13.56
C GLU A 450 -20.98 -20.69 -14.71
N ILE A 451 -20.92 -22.02 -14.71
CA ILE A 451 -20.30 -22.79 -15.80
C ILE A 451 -21.15 -22.67 -17.06
N LYS A 452 -22.47 -22.80 -16.94
CA LYS A 452 -23.38 -22.66 -18.07
C LYS A 452 -23.31 -21.28 -18.70
N GLU A 453 -23.24 -20.23 -17.90
CA GLU A 453 -23.07 -18.86 -18.37
C GLU A 453 -21.76 -18.69 -19.15
N GLU A 454 -20.64 -19.22 -18.64
CA GLU A 454 -19.35 -19.16 -19.36
C GLU A 454 -19.43 -19.92 -20.69
N LEU A 455 -20.07 -21.10 -20.73
CA LEU A 455 -20.25 -21.88 -21.96
C LEU A 455 -21.21 -21.21 -22.97
N ILE A 456 -22.30 -20.59 -22.52
CA ILE A 456 -23.22 -19.83 -23.37
C ILE A 456 -22.49 -18.64 -24.00
N GLN A 457 -21.68 -17.93 -23.20
CA GLN A 457 -20.91 -16.78 -23.68
C GLN A 457 -19.93 -17.15 -24.80
N ALA A 458 -19.51 -18.42 -24.89
CA ALA A 458 -18.68 -18.89 -26.01
C ALA A 458 -19.37 -18.69 -27.36
N PHE A 459 -20.69 -18.88 -27.43
CA PHE A 459 -21.45 -18.69 -28.66
C PHE A 459 -21.73 -17.22 -28.95
N ASP A 460 -21.97 -16.40 -27.93
CA ASP A 460 -22.20 -14.95 -28.07
C ASP A 460 -21.03 -14.20 -28.69
N GLU A 461 -19.82 -14.69 -28.46
CA GLU A 461 -18.59 -14.08 -28.94
C GLU A 461 -18.18 -14.56 -30.34
N THR A 462 -18.92 -15.51 -30.91
CA THR A 462 -18.65 -16.07 -32.24
C THR A 462 -19.71 -15.65 -33.25
N THR A 463 -19.30 -15.26 -34.46
CA THR A 463 -20.21 -14.89 -35.55
C THR A 463 -20.66 -16.10 -36.39
N LEU A 464 -20.60 -17.28 -35.79
CA LEU A 464 -20.69 -18.57 -36.48
C LEU A 464 -22.16 -18.97 -36.62
N GLU A 465 -22.57 -19.44 -37.80
CA GLU A 465 -23.94 -19.90 -38.02
C GLU A 465 -24.16 -21.21 -37.26
N LEU A 466 -24.91 -21.15 -36.17
CA LEU A 466 -25.26 -22.33 -35.38
C LEU A 466 -26.38 -23.11 -36.06
N ASP A 467 -26.29 -24.43 -36.00
CA ASP A 467 -27.40 -25.33 -36.37
C ASP A 467 -28.68 -24.89 -35.63
N PRO A 468 -29.85 -24.79 -36.31
CA PRO A 468 -31.10 -24.40 -35.67
C PRO A 468 -31.43 -25.18 -34.39
N LYS A 469 -31.00 -26.44 -34.27
CA LYS A 469 -31.18 -27.25 -33.04
C LYS A 469 -30.37 -26.71 -31.86
N HIS A 470 -29.16 -26.21 -32.14
CA HIS A 470 -28.21 -25.64 -31.19
C HIS A 470 -28.67 -24.26 -30.72
N MET A 471 -29.17 -23.43 -31.65
CA MET A 471 -29.82 -22.16 -31.32
C MET A 471 -31.01 -22.34 -30.37
N ARG A 472 -31.88 -23.32 -30.66
CA ARG A 472 -33.03 -23.61 -29.79
C ARG A 472 -32.59 -24.03 -28.38
N PHE A 473 -31.56 -24.86 -28.27
CA PHE A 473 -31.03 -25.28 -26.97
C PHE A 473 -30.43 -24.10 -26.18
N LEU A 474 -29.65 -23.23 -26.84
CA LEU A 474 -29.06 -22.05 -26.18
C LEU A 474 -30.12 -21.09 -25.65
N GLU A 475 -31.15 -20.81 -26.44
CA GLU A 475 -32.22 -19.90 -26.04
C GLU A 475 -32.99 -20.44 -24.82
N VAL A 476 -33.22 -21.76 -24.79
CA VAL A 476 -33.80 -22.45 -23.62
C VAL A 476 -32.90 -22.32 -22.39
N GLU A 477 -31.59 -22.55 -22.52
CA GLU A 477 -30.67 -22.43 -21.38
C GLU A 477 -30.47 -20.99 -20.91
N ARG A 478 -30.49 -20.00 -21.82
CA ARG A 478 -30.50 -18.56 -21.47
C ARG A 478 -31.72 -18.21 -20.63
N GLN A 479 -32.91 -18.59 -21.10
CA GLN A 479 -34.14 -18.33 -20.36
C GLN A 479 -34.15 -19.03 -19.00
N LYS A 480 -33.63 -20.26 -18.89
CA LYS A 480 -33.46 -20.95 -17.60
C LYS A 480 -32.49 -20.22 -16.65
N ASN A 481 -31.45 -19.59 -17.17
CA ASN A 481 -30.51 -18.80 -16.37
C ASN A 481 -31.09 -17.44 -15.95
N GLU A 482 -31.95 -16.84 -16.78
CA GLU A 482 -32.61 -15.56 -16.50
C GLU A 482 -33.84 -15.70 -15.58
N THR A 483 -34.52 -16.86 -15.58
CA THR A 483 -35.69 -17.10 -14.72
C THR A 483 -35.29 -17.29 -13.26
N LYS A 484 -36.03 -16.64 -12.35
CA LYS A 484 -35.77 -16.77 -10.91
C LYS A 484 -36.08 -18.19 -10.43
N PRO A 485 -35.38 -18.71 -9.41
CA PRO A 485 -35.70 -20.01 -8.83
C PRO A 485 -37.18 -20.07 -8.40
N GLY A 486 -37.99 -20.90 -9.08
CA GLY A 486 -39.42 -21.07 -8.81
C GLY A 486 -40.38 -20.55 -9.89
N GLU A 487 -39.90 -19.84 -10.91
CA GLU A 487 -40.69 -19.45 -12.09
C GLU A 487 -40.55 -20.49 -13.20
N SER A 488 -41.66 -20.89 -13.84
CA SER A 488 -41.64 -21.84 -14.96
C SER A 488 -41.30 -21.14 -16.27
N VAL A 489 -40.37 -21.70 -17.05
CA VAL A 489 -40.10 -21.27 -18.43
C VAL A 489 -41.34 -21.50 -19.28
N ASP A 490 -41.83 -20.44 -19.95
CA ASP A 490 -43.02 -20.50 -20.80
C ASP A 490 -42.66 -21.13 -22.15
N SER A 491 -42.98 -22.42 -22.33
CA SER A 491 -42.63 -23.20 -23.51
C SER A 491 -43.23 -22.68 -24.81
N ASP A 492 -44.34 -21.94 -24.73
CA ASP A 492 -45.10 -21.50 -25.90
C ASP A 492 -44.39 -20.37 -26.67
N TRP A 493 -43.53 -19.59 -25.99
CA TRP A 493 -42.73 -18.54 -26.63
C TRP A 493 -41.57 -19.10 -27.48
N ILE A 494 -40.97 -20.21 -27.05
CA ILE A 494 -39.85 -20.86 -27.74
C ILE A 494 -40.34 -21.51 -29.04
N ASP A 495 -41.51 -22.15 -29.00
CA ASP A 495 -42.12 -22.76 -30.18
C ASP A 495 -42.57 -21.70 -31.20
N TYR A 496 -42.97 -20.51 -30.74
CA TYR A 496 -43.33 -19.39 -31.61
C TYR A 496 -42.11 -18.77 -32.33
N GLY A 497 -40.99 -18.57 -31.64
CA GLY A 497 -39.74 -18.07 -32.27
C GLY A 497 -39.18 -19.06 -33.30
N PHE A 498 -39.24 -20.36 -33.02
CA PHE A 498 -38.81 -21.42 -33.93
C PHE A 498 -39.73 -21.56 -35.15
N TYR A 499 -41.05 -21.40 -34.96
CA TYR A 499 -42.02 -21.33 -36.06
C TYR A 499 -41.71 -20.15 -37.00
N VAL A 500 -41.37 -18.98 -36.46
CA VAL A 500 -41.00 -17.80 -37.26
C VAL A 500 -39.71 -18.05 -38.05
N TYR A 501 -38.69 -18.66 -37.44
CA TYR A 501 -37.43 -18.97 -38.14
C TYR A 501 -37.62 -20.03 -39.24
N GLN A 502 -38.35 -21.12 -38.96
CA GLN A 502 -38.71 -22.12 -39.99
C GLN A 502 -39.52 -21.51 -41.13
N VAL A 503 -40.40 -20.55 -40.86
CA VAL A 503 -41.16 -19.83 -41.91
C VAL A 503 -40.24 -18.96 -42.77
N LEU A 504 -39.22 -18.33 -42.18
CA LEU A 504 -38.23 -17.52 -42.89
C LEU A 504 -37.24 -18.38 -43.72
N GLU A 505 -36.81 -19.52 -43.20
CA GLU A 505 -35.95 -20.48 -43.90
C GLU A 505 -36.69 -21.14 -45.08
N ASN A 506 -37.95 -21.54 -44.86
CA ASN A 506 -38.86 -22.02 -45.92
C ASN A 506 -39.23 -20.93 -46.94
N GLN A 507 -39.04 -19.64 -46.64
CA GLN A 507 -39.20 -18.55 -47.60
C GLN A 507 -37.96 -18.38 -48.49
N LYS A 508 -36.75 -18.60 -47.97
CA LYS A 508 -35.50 -18.61 -48.75
C LYS A 508 -35.51 -19.69 -49.84
N GLU A 509 -36.18 -20.81 -49.61
CA GLU A 509 -36.43 -21.86 -50.62
C GLU A 509 -37.61 -21.57 -51.57
N LYS A 510 -38.48 -20.60 -51.25
CA LYS A 510 -39.73 -20.32 -51.99
C LYS A 510 -39.73 -19.06 -52.85
N GLU A 511 -38.61 -18.36 -52.98
CA GLU A 511 -38.47 -17.19 -53.88
C GLU A 511 -38.49 -17.50 -55.41
N THR A 512 -39.12 -18.60 -55.84
CA THR A 512 -39.36 -18.92 -57.27
C THR A 512 -40.83 -19.13 -57.67
N ALA A 513 -41.83 -18.68 -56.90
CA ALA A 513 -43.22 -18.69 -57.38
C ALA A 513 -44.10 -17.52 -56.87
N GLN A 514 -44.89 -16.95 -57.79
CA GLN A 514 -45.72 -15.75 -57.61
C GLN A 514 -47.07 -15.99 -56.89
N HIS A 515 -47.40 -15.07 -55.97
CA HIS A 515 -48.71 -14.65 -55.40
C HIS A 515 -49.41 -15.50 -54.30
N PRO A 516 -50.30 -14.92 -53.46
CA PRO A 516 -50.59 -13.50 -53.14
C PRO A 516 -50.46 -13.13 -51.63
N LYS A 517 -50.51 -11.82 -51.36
CA LYS A 517 -50.29 -11.13 -50.07
C LYS A 517 -51.24 -11.56 -48.93
N ILE A 518 -50.68 -11.90 -47.77
CA ILE A 518 -51.32 -11.85 -46.45
C ILE A 518 -50.53 -10.83 -45.60
N PRO A 519 -51.17 -9.89 -44.88
CA PRO A 519 -50.44 -8.90 -44.09
C PRO A 519 -49.90 -9.54 -42.80
N LEU A 520 -48.58 -9.68 -42.73
CA LEU A 520 -47.80 -10.05 -41.55
C LEU A 520 -47.19 -8.78 -40.93
N PHE A 521 -47.97 -7.98 -40.20
CA PHE A 521 -47.39 -6.98 -39.29
C PHE A 521 -48.27 -6.80 -38.05
N PRO A 522 -47.66 -6.63 -36.85
CA PRO A 522 -48.39 -6.22 -35.67
C PRO A 522 -48.91 -4.78 -35.85
N THR A 523 -50.01 -4.45 -35.18
CA THR A 523 -50.66 -3.14 -35.30
C THR A 523 -49.73 -2.01 -34.84
N PRO A 524 -49.89 -0.77 -35.36
CA PRO A 524 -49.12 0.39 -34.95
C PRO A 524 -49.11 0.65 -33.43
N GLU A 525 -50.14 0.22 -32.69
CA GLU A 525 -50.15 0.27 -31.22
C GLU A 525 -49.14 -0.69 -30.54
N ALA A 526 -48.84 -1.85 -31.14
CA ALA A 526 -47.88 -2.81 -30.60
C ALA A 526 -46.43 -2.34 -30.79
N VAL A 527 -46.14 -1.70 -31.93
CA VAL A 527 -44.83 -1.08 -32.22
C VAL A 527 -44.56 0.13 -31.32
N LYS A 528 -45.59 0.91 -30.97
CA LYS A 528 -45.46 2.05 -30.03
C LYS A 528 -45.12 1.65 -28.59
N LYS A 529 -45.33 0.39 -28.20
CA LYS A 529 -45.02 -0.11 -26.84
C LYS A 529 -43.66 -0.79 -26.73
N MET A 530 -42.99 -1.03 -27.85
CA MET A 530 -41.67 -1.66 -27.90
C MET A 530 -40.58 -0.58 -27.98
N LYS A 531 -39.73 -0.49 -26.94
CA LYS A 531 -38.49 0.29 -26.99
C LYS A 531 -37.43 -0.50 -27.77
N TRP A 532 -37.55 -0.57 -29.09
CA TRP A 532 -36.48 -1.06 -29.97
C TRP A 532 -35.82 0.12 -30.70
N PRO A 533 -34.52 0.02 -31.04
CA PRO A 533 -33.85 1.03 -31.86
C PRO A 533 -34.52 1.12 -33.23
N ASP A 534 -34.46 2.30 -33.85
CA ASP A 534 -34.96 2.57 -35.20
C ASP A 534 -34.50 1.46 -36.16
N PRO A 535 -35.40 0.78 -36.92
CA PRO A 535 -35.06 -0.32 -37.81
C PRO A 535 -33.93 0.00 -38.79
N ARG A 536 -33.80 1.28 -39.17
CA ARG A 536 -32.73 1.79 -40.04
C ARG A 536 -31.34 1.60 -39.42
N ILE A 537 -31.21 1.63 -38.09
CA ILE A 537 -29.94 1.39 -37.39
C ILE A 537 -29.48 -0.05 -37.60
N LEU A 538 -30.40 -1.03 -37.54
CA LEU A 538 -30.06 -2.44 -37.72
C LEU A 538 -29.61 -2.72 -39.16
N GLU A 539 -30.31 -2.16 -40.14
CA GLU A 539 -29.96 -2.24 -41.56
C GLU A 539 -28.60 -1.59 -41.85
N ILE A 540 -28.33 -0.40 -41.29
CA ILE A 540 -27.05 0.31 -41.46
C ILE A 540 -25.90 -0.47 -40.80
N LYS A 541 -26.11 -1.05 -39.61
CA LYS A 541 -25.12 -1.90 -38.94
C LYS A 541 -24.76 -3.13 -39.77
N GLN A 542 -25.76 -3.80 -40.33
CA GLN A 542 -25.56 -5.00 -41.14
C GLN A 542 -24.86 -4.67 -42.47
N ALA A 543 -25.24 -3.56 -43.12
CA ALA A 543 -24.60 -3.06 -44.33
C ALA A 543 -23.13 -2.66 -44.10
N LEU A 544 -22.81 -1.93 -43.02
CA LEU A 544 -21.43 -1.52 -42.71
C LEU A 544 -20.49 -2.71 -42.44
N ARG A 545 -21.02 -3.81 -41.89
CA ARG A 545 -20.25 -5.04 -41.61
C ARG A 545 -19.97 -5.86 -42.87
N GLN A 546 -20.82 -5.78 -43.88
CA GLN A 546 -20.73 -6.59 -45.11
C GLN A 546 -20.12 -5.84 -46.30
N ALA A 547 -20.17 -4.50 -46.29
CA ALA A 547 -19.80 -3.67 -47.43
C ALA A 547 -18.28 -3.58 -47.67
N ASP A 548 -17.86 -3.63 -48.94
CA ASP A 548 -16.50 -3.33 -49.36
C ASP A 548 -16.18 -1.81 -49.33
N GLU A 549 -14.95 -1.40 -49.67
CA GLU A 549 -14.54 0.01 -49.60
C GLU A 549 -15.34 0.92 -50.56
N HIS A 550 -15.78 0.40 -51.69
CA HIS A 550 -16.59 1.12 -52.67
C HIS A 550 -18.04 1.24 -52.18
N GLU A 551 -18.60 0.16 -51.65
CA GLU A 551 -19.96 0.12 -51.11
C GLU A 551 -20.12 1.01 -49.87
N VAL A 552 -19.14 1.02 -48.97
CA VAL A 552 -19.12 1.98 -47.83
C VAL A 552 -19.09 3.42 -48.35
N THR A 553 -18.32 3.70 -49.41
CA THR A 553 -18.23 5.04 -50.01
C THR A 553 -19.55 5.49 -50.63
N GLU A 554 -20.22 4.61 -51.39
CA GLU A 554 -21.52 4.92 -52.00
C GLU A 554 -22.65 5.00 -50.96
N ALA A 555 -22.65 4.13 -49.95
CA ALA A 555 -23.58 4.19 -48.83
C ALA A 555 -23.46 5.51 -48.05
N ILE A 556 -22.23 5.98 -47.79
CA ILE A 556 -21.99 7.27 -47.14
C ILE A 556 -22.44 8.45 -48.01
N LYS A 557 -22.22 8.40 -49.34
CA LYS A 557 -22.72 9.44 -50.27
C LYS A 557 -24.25 9.47 -50.28
N TYR A 558 -24.89 8.31 -50.25
CA TYR A 558 -26.33 8.17 -50.22
C TYR A 558 -26.91 8.67 -48.89
N TRP A 559 -26.35 8.26 -47.75
CA TRP A 559 -26.78 8.68 -46.42
C TRP A 559 -26.46 10.15 -46.11
N GLY A 560 -25.39 10.70 -46.67
CA GLY A 560 -25.05 12.12 -46.52
C GLY A 560 -26.09 13.07 -47.13
N GLN A 561 -26.99 12.59 -47.98
CA GLN A 561 -28.08 13.39 -48.51
C GLN A 561 -29.35 13.33 -47.64
N ASP A 562 -29.42 12.41 -46.68
CA ASP A 562 -30.57 12.19 -45.79
C ASP A 562 -30.30 12.79 -44.40
N LYS A 563 -30.98 13.91 -44.09
CA LYS A 563 -30.87 14.61 -42.81
C LYS A 563 -31.35 13.77 -41.61
N ASP A 564 -32.30 12.85 -41.81
CA ASP A 564 -32.81 12.00 -40.73
C ASP A 564 -31.81 10.87 -40.42
N ALA A 565 -31.14 10.32 -41.44
CA ALA A 565 -30.07 9.34 -41.25
C ALA A 565 -28.85 9.93 -40.51
N LEU A 566 -28.51 11.20 -40.79
CA LEU A 566 -27.42 11.91 -40.13
C LEU A 566 -27.67 12.14 -38.62
N SER A 567 -28.93 12.24 -38.20
CA SER A 567 -29.30 12.35 -36.78
C SER A 567 -29.03 11.06 -35.98
N LEU A 568 -28.89 9.92 -36.66
CA LEU A 568 -28.61 8.61 -36.06
C LEU A 568 -27.10 8.34 -35.89
N LEU A 569 -26.25 9.18 -36.48
CA LEU A 569 -24.80 9.01 -36.52
C LEU A 569 -24.12 8.81 -35.13
N PRO A 570 -24.53 9.53 -34.05
CA PRO A 570 -23.96 9.28 -32.72
C PRO A 570 -24.23 7.86 -32.18
N GLN A 571 -25.23 7.16 -32.72
CA GLN A 571 -25.58 5.79 -32.35
C GLN A 571 -24.83 4.74 -33.19
N LEU A 572 -24.22 5.17 -34.29
CA LEU A 572 -23.49 4.31 -35.24
C LEU A 572 -21.97 4.36 -35.06
N ILE A 573 -21.45 5.31 -34.28
CA ILE A 573 -20.01 5.53 -34.16
C ILE A 573 -19.26 4.32 -33.56
N ASP A 574 -19.89 3.60 -32.63
CA ASP A 574 -19.32 2.38 -32.03
C ASP A 574 -19.09 1.28 -33.08
N GLU A 575 -19.88 1.26 -34.16
CA GLU A 575 -19.79 0.27 -35.24
C GLU A 575 -18.80 0.71 -36.33
N VAL A 576 -18.73 2.02 -36.60
CA VAL A 576 -17.70 2.61 -37.46
C VAL A 576 -16.31 2.35 -36.88
N LEU A 577 -16.16 2.35 -35.55
CA LEU A 577 -14.92 2.08 -34.85
C LEU A 577 -14.44 0.62 -34.98
N LEU A 578 -15.31 -0.31 -35.37
CA LEU A 578 -14.96 -1.71 -35.64
C LEU A 578 -14.43 -1.93 -37.07
N LEU A 579 -14.46 -0.91 -37.93
CA LEU A 579 -13.99 -1.01 -39.32
C LEU A 579 -12.44 -0.99 -39.41
N PRO A 580 -11.84 -1.57 -40.46
CA PRO A 580 -10.41 -1.41 -40.73
C PRO A 580 -10.01 0.08 -40.84
N GLN A 581 -8.81 0.43 -40.35
CA GLN A 581 -8.32 1.83 -40.26
C GLN A 581 -8.51 2.65 -41.55
N LYS A 582 -8.24 2.05 -42.72
CA LYS A 582 -8.42 2.72 -44.02
C LYS A 582 -9.89 3.13 -44.27
N LYS A 583 -10.85 2.30 -43.88
CA LYS A 583 -12.29 2.59 -43.98
C LYS A 583 -12.73 3.64 -42.95
N ILE A 584 -12.18 3.62 -41.73
CA ILE A 584 -12.40 4.66 -40.72
C ILE A 584 -11.97 6.03 -41.26
N SER A 585 -10.75 6.13 -41.80
CA SER A 585 -10.24 7.38 -42.38
C SER A 585 -11.07 7.85 -43.57
N THR A 586 -11.48 6.95 -44.47
CA THR A 586 -12.38 7.28 -45.59
C THR A 586 -13.75 7.76 -45.10
N PHE A 587 -14.33 7.11 -44.08
CA PHE A 587 -15.59 7.49 -43.47
C PHE A 587 -15.52 8.91 -42.90
N PHE A 588 -14.53 9.20 -42.05
CA PHE A 588 -14.39 10.53 -41.47
C PHE A 588 -14.06 11.59 -42.52
N ASN A 589 -13.27 11.28 -43.55
CA ASN A 589 -12.99 12.22 -44.63
C ASN A 589 -14.24 12.61 -45.42
N LEU A 590 -15.07 11.64 -45.80
CA LEU A 590 -16.32 11.89 -46.51
C LEU A 590 -17.34 12.58 -45.60
N PHE A 591 -17.42 12.18 -44.34
CA PHE A 591 -18.32 12.78 -43.36
C PHE A 591 -17.99 14.25 -43.10
N ILE A 592 -16.72 14.58 -42.83
CA ILE A 592 -16.25 15.95 -42.56
C ILE A 592 -16.47 16.86 -43.76
N ASN A 593 -16.18 16.38 -44.98
CA ASN A 593 -16.29 17.21 -46.18
C ASN A 593 -17.74 17.56 -46.53
N ASN A 594 -18.71 16.72 -46.13
CA ASN A 594 -20.12 16.92 -46.46
C ASN A 594 -20.93 17.49 -45.29
N HIS A 595 -20.51 17.29 -44.03
CA HIS A 595 -21.29 17.63 -42.83
C HIS A 595 -20.45 18.27 -41.70
N PRO A 596 -19.82 19.43 -41.93
CA PRO A 596 -18.95 20.08 -40.95
C PRO A 596 -19.67 20.45 -39.63
N ASP A 597 -20.99 20.70 -39.67
CA ASP A 597 -21.78 21.10 -38.50
C ASP A 597 -21.96 19.99 -37.45
N TYR A 598 -21.77 18.72 -37.83
CA TYR A 598 -21.94 17.57 -36.93
C TYR A 598 -20.61 17.08 -36.33
N VAL A 599 -19.49 17.71 -36.70
CA VAL A 599 -18.15 17.37 -36.21
C VAL A 599 -18.03 17.43 -34.68
N PRO A 600 -18.58 18.43 -33.97
CA PRO A 600 -18.50 18.47 -32.50
C PRO A 600 -19.20 17.29 -31.82
N ALA A 601 -20.42 16.94 -32.25
CA ALA A 601 -21.20 15.84 -31.67
C ALA A 601 -20.57 14.46 -31.96
N ALA A 602 -20.02 14.27 -33.17
CA ALA A 602 -19.29 13.07 -33.52
C ALA A 602 -18.00 12.92 -32.68
N LEU A 603 -17.26 14.03 -32.49
CA LEU A 603 -16.04 14.06 -31.71
C LEU A 603 -16.30 13.85 -30.20
N GLU A 604 -17.41 14.39 -29.67
CA GLU A 604 -17.86 14.16 -28.29
C GLU A 604 -18.13 12.68 -28.05
N ARG A 605 -18.90 12.05 -28.95
CA ARG A 605 -19.23 10.63 -28.83
C ARG A 605 -18.02 9.74 -28.98
N LEU A 606 -17.10 10.08 -29.89
CA LEU A 606 -15.83 9.37 -30.08
C LEU A 606 -14.98 9.41 -28.79
N LEU A 607 -14.85 10.59 -28.17
CA LEU A 607 -14.15 10.76 -26.88
C LEU A 607 -14.81 9.92 -25.78
N TYR A 608 -16.15 9.93 -25.70
CA TYR A 608 -16.90 9.13 -24.75
C TYR A 608 -16.72 7.63 -24.95
N SER A 609 -16.57 7.15 -26.19
CA SER A 609 -16.39 5.72 -26.50
C SER A 609 -14.95 5.22 -26.28
N THR A 610 -13.96 6.08 -26.06
CA THR A 610 -12.53 5.68 -25.89
C THR A 610 -12.26 4.71 -24.75
N HIS A 611 -13.09 4.65 -23.70
CA HIS A 611 -12.94 3.67 -22.62
C HIS A 611 -13.30 2.23 -23.02
N LYS A 612 -14.01 2.05 -24.14
CA LYS A 612 -14.38 0.74 -24.69
C LYS A 612 -13.35 0.18 -25.67
N ILE A 613 -12.25 0.92 -25.89
CA ILE A 613 -11.26 0.65 -26.94
C ILE A 613 -9.90 0.40 -26.26
N GLU A 614 -9.18 -0.64 -26.69
CA GLU A 614 -7.83 -0.90 -26.19
C GLU A 614 -6.86 0.25 -26.55
N LEU A 615 -5.88 0.49 -25.68
CA LEU A 615 -4.90 1.59 -25.83
C LEU A 615 -4.17 1.58 -27.19
N ASN A 616 -3.97 0.40 -27.79
CA ASN A 616 -3.32 0.25 -29.10
C ASN A 616 -4.23 0.67 -30.27
N ASP A 617 -5.54 0.53 -30.12
CA ASP A 617 -6.53 0.93 -31.12
C ASP A 617 -6.84 2.43 -31.09
N ILE A 618 -6.65 3.08 -29.93
CA ILE A 618 -6.76 4.54 -29.79
C ILE A 618 -5.76 5.29 -30.71
N LYS A 619 -4.57 4.73 -30.93
CA LYS A 619 -3.59 5.30 -31.87
C LYS A 619 -4.10 5.31 -33.33
N ARG A 620 -5.01 4.39 -33.68
CA ARG A 620 -5.63 4.35 -35.02
C ARG A 620 -6.62 5.51 -35.24
N LEU A 621 -7.08 6.14 -34.15
CA LEU A 621 -7.99 7.29 -34.17
C LEU A 621 -7.26 8.64 -34.18
N ALA A 622 -5.96 8.66 -33.90
CA ALA A 622 -5.16 9.89 -33.84
C ALA A 622 -5.24 10.71 -35.13
N GLU A 623 -5.14 10.07 -36.29
CA GLU A 623 -5.18 10.75 -37.59
C GLU A 623 -6.58 11.27 -37.96
N PRO A 624 -7.66 10.46 -37.90
CA PRO A 624 -9.03 10.97 -38.08
C PRO A 624 -9.40 12.11 -37.12
N MET A 625 -8.98 12.04 -35.86
CA MET A 625 -9.26 13.09 -34.87
C MET A 625 -8.52 14.39 -35.18
N VAL A 626 -7.24 14.32 -35.56
CA VAL A 626 -6.49 15.51 -36.01
C VAL A 626 -7.18 16.15 -37.22
N MET A 627 -7.67 15.34 -38.16
CA MET A 627 -8.41 15.85 -39.31
C MET A 627 -9.73 16.53 -38.90
N LEU A 628 -10.50 15.92 -37.99
CA LEU A 628 -11.72 16.50 -37.42
C LEU A 628 -11.43 17.84 -36.72
N ILE A 629 -10.39 17.88 -35.90
CA ILE A 629 -10.01 19.06 -35.13
C ILE A 629 -9.52 20.19 -36.03
N ASN A 630 -8.69 19.89 -37.04
CA ASN A 630 -8.14 20.90 -37.96
C ASN A 630 -9.16 21.47 -38.94
N ARG A 631 -10.21 20.70 -39.26
CA ARG A 631 -11.26 21.11 -40.20
C ARG A 631 -12.54 21.57 -39.51
N SER A 632 -12.60 21.49 -38.18
CA SER A 632 -13.70 22.05 -37.40
C SER A 632 -13.76 23.56 -37.61
N GLN A 633 -14.94 24.08 -37.95
CA GLN A 633 -15.21 25.52 -37.96
C GLN A 633 -15.32 26.09 -36.53
N TYR A 634 -15.32 25.23 -35.51
CA TYR A 634 -15.52 25.57 -34.08
C TYR A 634 -14.35 25.08 -33.20
N PRO A 635 -13.12 25.58 -33.39
CA PRO A 635 -11.95 25.12 -32.66
C PRO A 635 -12.03 25.36 -31.15
N ASP A 636 -12.74 26.40 -30.70
CA ASP A 636 -12.91 26.73 -29.28
C ASP A 636 -13.90 25.80 -28.56
N GLU A 637 -14.94 25.35 -29.25
CA GLU A 637 -15.90 24.37 -28.69
C GLU A 637 -15.25 23.00 -28.54
N VAL A 638 -14.44 22.61 -29.52
CA VAL A 638 -13.61 21.40 -29.47
C VAL A 638 -12.60 21.47 -28.32
N ALA A 639 -11.97 22.63 -28.09
CA ALA A 639 -11.07 22.85 -26.96
C ALA A 639 -11.79 22.69 -25.61
N ALA A 640 -12.94 23.36 -25.45
CA ALA A 640 -13.74 23.31 -24.23
C ALA A 640 -14.33 21.91 -23.95
N MET A 641 -14.57 21.14 -25.01
CA MET A 641 -14.96 19.74 -24.89
C MET A 641 -13.79 18.88 -24.39
N ILE A 642 -12.61 18.96 -25.01
CA ILE A 642 -11.42 18.21 -24.57
C ILE A 642 -11.08 18.53 -23.10
N GLU A 643 -11.19 19.81 -22.71
CA GLU A 643 -11.00 20.25 -21.33
C GLU A 643 -12.00 19.59 -20.36
N ARG A 644 -13.29 19.53 -20.72
CA ARG A 644 -14.31 18.83 -19.91
C ARG A 644 -13.99 17.35 -19.72
N TYR A 645 -13.51 16.68 -20.77
CA TYR A 645 -13.17 15.25 -20.70
C TYR A 645 -11.91 14.97 -19.86
N LEU A 646 -10.90 15.83 -19.92
CA LEU A 646 -9.69 15.71 -19.10
C LEU A 646 -9.97 15.90 -17.59
N ARG A 647 -11.10 16.54 -17.23
CA ARG A 647 -11.54 16.75 -15.85
C ARG A 647 -12.41 15.61 -15.29
N ILE A 648 -12.77 14.59 -16.07
CA ILE A 648 -13.58 13.46 -15.60
C ILE A 648 -12.79 12.64 -14.55
N PRO A 649 -13.39 12.25 -13.39
CA PRO A 649 -12.71 11.52 -12.31
C PRO A 649 -12.21 10.11 -12.68
N ASN A 650 -12.67 9.54 -13.79
CA ASN A 650 -12.37 8.17 -14.20
C ASN A 650 -10.92 8.06 -14.73
N ALA A 651 -10.08 7.30 -14.01
CA ALA A 651 -8.67 7.13 -14.30
C ALA A 651 -8.38 6.46 -15.66
N LEU A 652 -9.23 5.52 -16.10
CA LEU A 652 -9.10 4.83 -17.39
C LEU A 652 -9.47 5.77 -18.55
N HIS A 653 -10.56 6.51 -18.40
CA HIS A 653 -10.98 7.51 -19.39
C HIS A 653 -9.91 8.60 -19.55
N ARG A 654 -9.36 9.05 -18.42
CA ARG A 654 -8.28 10.05 -18.38
C ARG A 654 -6.99 9.53 -19.00
N SER A 655 -6.60 8.28 -18.73
CA SER A 655 -5.35 7.70 -19.28
C SER A 655 -5.44 7.48 -20.80
N HIS A 656 -6.61 7.11 -21.32
CA HIS A 656 -6.86 6.93 -22.75
C HIS A 656 -6.82 8.27 -23.51
N VAL A 657 -7.45 9.31 -22.97
CA VAL A 657 -7.38 10.67 -23.53
C VAL A 657 -5.95 11.23 -23.41
N GLN A 658 -5.26 10.99 -22.30
CA GLN A 658 -3.85 11.37 -22.14
C GLN A 658 -2.93 10.65 -23.14
N ALA A 659 -3.11 9.35 -23.36
CA ALA A 659 -2.33 8.59 -24.33
C ALA A 659 -2.54 9.08 -25.77
N LEU A 660 -3.76 9.44 -26.12
CA LEU A 660 -4.10 10.03 -27.41
C LEU A 660 -3.38 11.37 -27.65
N PHE A 661 -3.38 12.28 -26.66
CA PHE A 661 -2.73 13.60 -26.77
C PHE A 661 -1.22 13.57 -26.47
N ALA A 662 -0.69 12.48 -25.89
CA ALA A 662 0.75 12.24 -25.77
C ALA A 662 1.38 11.75 -27.09
N ASP A 663 0.56 11.36 -28.07
CA ASP A 663 1.03 10.99 -29.39
C ASP A 663 1.57 12.22 -30.16
N THR A 664 2.85 12.14 -30.52
CA THR A 664 3.56 13.17 -31.28
C THR A 664 2.92 13.50 -32.62
N PHE A 665 2.18 12.56 -33.23
CA PHE A 665 1.44 12.81 -34.47
C PHE A 665 0.30 13.81 -34.25
N VAL A 666 -0.42 13.72 -33.13
CA VAL A 666 -1.54 14.60 -32.83
C VAL A 666 -1.05 16.03 -32.62
N LEU A 667 -0.09 16.22 -31.72
CA LEU A 667 0.42 17.55 -31.38
C LEU A 667 1.15 18.25 -32.55
N LYS A 668 1.84 17.49 -33.42
CA LYS A 668 2.59 18.05 -34.55
C LYS A 668 1.69 18.56 -35.68
N ASN A 669 0.49 18.00 -35.82
CA ASN A 669 -0.38 18.25 -36.95
C ASN A 669 -1.58 19.15 -36.60
N LEU A 670 -1.73 19.64 -35.37
CA LEU A 670 -2.77 20.62 -35.02
C LEU A 670 -2.44 22.01 -35.59
N ASN A 671 -3.36 22.61 -36.34
CA ASN A 671 -3.19 23.91 -37.00
C ASN A 671 -3.62 25.12 -36.15
N SER A 672 -4.19 24.89 -34.96
CA SER A 672 -4.70 25.96 -34.08
C SER A 672 -3.79 26.23 -32.88
N ASN A 673 -3.14 27.39 -32.88
CA ASN A 673 -2.32 27.85 -31.76
C ASN A 673 -3.12 28.04 -30.46
N SER A 674 -4.40 28.44 -30.54
CA SER A 674 -5.25 28.61 -29.34
C SER A 674 -5.60 27.27 -28.69
N LEU A 675 -5.81 26.23 -29.50
CA LEU A 675 -6.09 24.89 -29.01
C LEU A 675 -4.86 24.25 -28.35
N ILE A 676 -3.68 24.42 -28.96
CA ILE A 676 -2.41 23.96 -28.37
C ILE A 676 -2.14 24.66 -27.03
N GLN A 677 -2.40 25.97 -26.94
CA GLN A 677 -2.27 26.73 -25.69
C GLN A 677 -3.22 26.22 -24.60
N LYS A 678 -4.50 25.97 -24.92
CA LYS A 678 -5.49 25.44 -23.96
C LYS A 678 -5.18 24.00 -23.50
N ILE A 679 -4.72 23.13 -24.40
CA ILE A 679 -4.28 21.77 -24.03
C ILE A 679 -3.05 21.83 -23.11
N THR A 680 -2.12 22.74 -23.40
CA THR A 680 -0.91 22.94 -22.60
C THR A 680 -1.23 23.51 -21.22
N SER A 681 -2.18 24.46 -21.10
CA SER A 681 -2.60 25.01 -19.81
C SER A 681 -3.29 23.97 -18.93
N VAL A 682 -4.15 23.12 -19.50
CA VAL A 682 -4.79 22.01 -18.77
C VAL A 682 -3.77 20.96 -18.29
N ALA A 683 -2.72 20.71 -19.07
CA ALA A 683 -1.62 19.82 -18.66
C ALA A 683 -0.77 20.41 -17.51
N LEU A 684 -0.65 21.74 -17.43
CA LEU A 684 0.08 22.46 -16.39
C LEU A 684 -0.70 22.57 -15.07
N ASP A 685 -2.03 22.73 -15.12
CA ASP A 685 -2.88 22.87 -13.92
C ASP A 685 -3.19 21.53 -13.21
N SER A 686 -2.98 20.40 -13.87
CA SER A 686 -3.32 19.09 -13.30
C SER A 686 -2.13 18.46 -12.56
N SER A 687 -2.21 18.42 -11.23
CA SER A 687 -1.26 17.73 -10.33
C SER A 687 -1.19 16.20 -10.52
N THR A 688 -1.95 15.63 -11.46
CA THR A 688 -2.11 14.18 -11.65
C THR A 688 -1.44 13.62 -12.90
N TRP A 689 -0.68 14.43 -13.66
CA TRP A 689 0.05 13.94 -14.84
C TRP A 689 1.39 13.32 -14.41
N THR A 690 1.53 12.01 -14.56
CA THR A 690 2.75 11.27 -14.18
C THR A 690 3.99 11.57 -15.04
N ASN A 691 3.84 12.34 -16.13
CA ASN A 691 4.93 12.71 -17.06
C ASN A 691 4.79 14.15 -17.63
N GLN A 692 4.46 15.14 -16.79
CA GLN A 692 4.33 16.56 -17.20
C GLN A 692 5.52 17.06 -18.04
N THR A 693 6.74 16.67 -17.67
CA THR A 693 7.97 17.12 -18.35
C THR A 693 8.07 16.61 -19.79
N ASP A 694 7.66 15.39 -20.09
CA ASP A 694 7.80 14.79 -21.42
C ASP A 694 6.75 15.35 -22.40
N VAL A 695 5.55 15.64 -21.91
CA VAL A 695 4.47 16.31 -22.66
C VAL A 695 4.86 17.77 -22.96
N LEU A 696 5.39 18.50 -21.98
CA LEU A 696 5.90 19.86 -22.17
C LEU A 696 7.09 19.91 -23.15
N LEU A 697 8.03 18.96 -23.05
CA LEU A 697 9.17 18.85 -23.98
C LEU A 697 8.74 18.59 -25.42
N LYS A 698 7.64 17.87 -25.63
CA LYS A 698 7.06 17.58 -26.95
C LYS A 698 6.22 18.75 -27.48
N ALA A 699 5.47 19.44 -26.62
CA ALA A 699 4.64 20.59 -26.98
C ALA A 699 5.44 21.86 -27.35
N VAL A 700 6.58 22.11 -26.68
CA VAL A 700 7.45 23.27 -26.95
C VAL A 700 8.34 23.07 -28.20
N ARG A 701 8.55 21.81 -28.62
CA ARG A 701 9.48 21.43 -29.70
C ARG A 701 9.23 22.13 -31.06
N PRO A 702 7.99 22.41 -31.50
CA PRO A 702 7.76 23.12 -32.76
C PRO A 702 8.05 24.64 -32.69
N TRP A 703 8.18 25.22 -31.49
CA TRP A 703 8.15 26.68 -31.26
C TRP A 703 9.55 27.28 -31.05
N THR A 704 10.58 26.46 -30.83
CA THR A 704 11.95 26.92 -30.58
C THR A 704 12.94 26.24 -31.53
N LYS A 705 13.59 27.01 -32.42
CA LYS A 705 14.67 26.50 -33.29
C LYS A 705 16.03 26.39 -32.57
N ASN A 706 16.18 27.03 -31.41
CA ASN A 706 17.46 27.13 -30.68
C ASN A 706 17.43 26.34 -29.36
N GLN A 707 18.43 25.48 -29.15
CA GLN A 707 18.65 24.69 -27.92
C GLN A 707 18.79 25.57 -26.65
N HIS A 708 19.31 26.78 -26.78
CA HIS A 708 19.51 27.70 -25.65
C HIS A 708 18.19 28.29 -25.13
N GLN A 709 17.31 28.75 -26.03
CA GLN A 709 15.96 29.21 -25.69
C GLN A 709 15.14 28.10 -25.04
N LYS A 710 15.31 26.85 -25.52
CA LYS A 710 14.68 25.67 -24.94
C LYS A 710 15.12 25.44 -23.49
N SER A 711 16.42 25.58 -23.19
CA SER A 711 16.96 25.42 -21.84
C SER A 711 16.44 26.49 -20.87
N GLU A 712 16.37 27.75 -21.31
CA GLU A 712 15.89 28.87 -20.48
C GLU A 712 14.40 28.81 -20.17
N ILE A 713 13.55 28.48 -21.16
CA ILE A 713 12.11 28.28 -20.92
C ILE A 713 11.89 27.12 -19.94
N LEU A 714 12.67 26.04 -20.04
CA LEU A 714 12.60 24.89 -19.13
C LEU A 714 13.05 25.25 -17.70
N LYS A 715 14.06 26.11 -17.55
CA LYS A 715 14.44 26.63 -16.23
C LYS A 715 13.31 27.47 -15.62
N LYS A 716 12.73 28.41 -16.37
CA LYS A 716 11.65 29.27 -15.85
C LYS A 716 10.40 28.48 -15.45
N ILE A 717 10.05 27.44 -16.22
CA ILE A 717 8.97 26.51 -15.86
C ILE A 717 9.32 25.71 -14.59
N ALA A 718 10.56 25.20 -14.48
CA ALA A 718 10.99 24.43 -13.30
C ALA A 718 11.02 25.27 -12.00
N HIS A 719 11.18 26.59 -12.10
CA HIS A 719 11.15 27.52 -10.97
C HIS A 719 9.76 28.14 -10.72
N GLY A 720 8.72 27.75 -11.48
CA GLY A 720 7.35 28.25 -11.32
C GLY A 720 7.14 29.69 -11.77
N GLU A 721 8.06 30.25 -12.55
CA GLU A 721 8.05 31.64 -13.00
C GLU A 721 7.11 31.86 -14.18
N ILE A 722 6.77 30.82 -14.93
CA ILE A 722 5.80 30.86 -16.04
C ILE A 722 4.56 30.06 -15.65
N LYS A 723 3.47 30.77 -15.35
CA LYS A 723 2.15 30.18 -15.08
C LYS A 723 1.25 30.09 -16.33
N THR A 724 1.51 30.93 -17.34
CA THR A 724 0.85 30.93 -18.66
C THR A 724 1.85 31.41 -19.70
N ILE A 725 1.96 30.74 -20.86
CA ILE A 725 2.89 31.14 -21.94
C ILE A 725 2.18 32.16 -22.83
N SER A 726 2.61 33.42 -22.82
CA SER A 726 2.11 34.47 -23.72
C SER A 726 2.90 34.52 -25.04
N SER A 727 2.40 35.27 -26.04
CA SER A 727 3.16 35.56 -27.27
C SER A 727 4.45 36.35 -26.99
N ASP A 728 4.48 37.11 -25.90
CA ASP A 728 5.58 38.03 -25.58
C ASP A 728 6.76 37.29 -24.93
N ASP A 729 6.48 36.16 -24.25
CA ASP A 729 7.49 35.27 -23.67
C ASP A 729 8.34 34.56 -24.75
N LEU A 730 7.88 34.55 -26.01
CA LEU A 730 8.54 33.91 -27.14
C LEU A 730 9.50 34.85 -27.90
N PHE A 731 9.45 36.17 -27.67
CA PHE A 731 10.18 37.16 -28.47
C PHE A 731 11.32 37.93 -27.76
N MET A 732 11.50 37.78 -26.45
CA MET A 732 12.48 38.57 -25.70
C MET A 732 13.71 37.76 -25.25
N VAL A 733 14.72 37.65 -26.13
CA VAL A 733 16.15 37.67 -25.75
C VAL A 733 16.95 38.22 -26.95
N SER A 734 17.19 39.53 -26.97
CA SER A 734 18.27 40.14 -27.76
C SER A 734 18.79 41.37 -27.01
N GLY A 735 20.09 41.43 -26.76
CA GLY A 735 20.75 42.60 -26.20
C GLY A 735 21.99 42.25 -25.39
N ASP A 736 23.13 42.17 -26.08
CA ASP A 736 24.46 42.68 -25.73
C ASP A 736 24.94 42.62 -24.27
N ASP A 737 25.89 41.70 -24.01
CA ASP A 737 27.20 42.05 -23.46
C ASP A 737 28.11 40.81 -23.49
N LEU A 738 29.07 40.80 -24.41
CA LEU A 738 30.21 39.90 -24.46
C LEU A 738 31.46 40.77 -24.62
N ASP A 739 32.39 40.69 -23.67
CA ASP A 739 33.78 41.07 -23.90
C ASP A 739 34.75 40.21 -23.08
N GLY A 740 35.78 39.69 -23.77
CA GLY A 740 37.04 39.15 -23.24
C GLY A 740 37.10 37.62 -23.00
N ALA A 741 37.28 36.77 -24.04
CA ALA A 741 38.57 36.29 -24.61
C ALA A 741 39.36 35.34 -23.67
N ALA A 742 39.91 34.17 -24.05
CA ALA A 742 40.03 33.45 -25.32
C ALA A 742 40.63 32.02 -25.06
N PHE A 743 40.19 31.03 -25.86
CA PHE A 743 40.90 29.89 -26.51
C PHE A 743 41.85 28.97 -25.69
N GLU A 744 41.93 27.63 -25.85
CA GLU A 744 41.82 26.76 -27.03
C GLU A 744 41.37 25.30 -26.70
N TYR A 745 40.97 24.59 -27.76
CA TYR A 745 40.12 23.40 -27.85
C TYR A 745 40.79 22.02 -27.63
N GLY A 746 39.94 21.04 -27.26
CA GLY A 746 40.13 19.61 -27.59
C GLY A 746 38.83 18.82 -27.40
N TYR A 747 38.02 18.69 -28.46
CA TYR A 747 36.71 18.02 -28.50
C TYR A 747 36.81 16.58 -29.05
N ALA A 748 36.05 15.64 -28.45
CA ALA A 748 35.37 14.51 -29.12
C ALA A 748 34.34 13.86 -28.17
N HIS A 749 33.04 14.21 -28.29
CA HIS A 749 31.85 13.35 -28.57
C HIS A 749 31.71 12.09 -27.69
N SER A 750 30.65 11.87 -26.89
CA SER A 750 29.22 11.69 -27.25
C SER A 750 28.37 11.49 -25.95
N PRO A 751 27.04 11.71 -25.94
CA PRO A 751 26.26 12.16 -24.77
C PRO A 751 25.45 11.04 -24.09
N TYR A 752 25.17 11.20 -22.78
CA TYR A 752 23.91 10.90 -22.05
C TYR A 752 24.19 10.86 -20.54
N SER A 753 23.81 11.91 -19.80
CA SER A 753 23.37 11.84 -18.39
C SER A 753 23.00 13.22 -17.86
N VAL A 754 21.73 13.41 -17.50
CA VAL A 754 21.31 14.44 -16.55
C VAL A 754 20.50 13.70 -15.49
N PHE A 755 21.16 13.32 -14.40
CA PHE A 755 20.52 12.83 -13.19
C PHE A 755 20.24 14.02 -12.26
N ARG A 756 18.99 14.15 -11.82
CA ARG A 756 18.65 14.98 -10.65
C ARG A 756 19.18 14.29 -9.39
N SER A 757 19.89 15.04 -8.57
CA SER A 757 20.34 14.66 -7.23
C SER A 757 19.12 14.46 -6.30
N PRO A 758 18.98 13.34 -5.57
CA PRO A 758 18.12 13.26 -4.39
C PRO A 758 18.87 13.78 -3.16
N GLN A 759 18.22 14.63 -2.35
CA GLN A 759 18.66 14.92 -0.97
C GLN A 759 18.58 13.63 -0.13
N PRO A 760 19.49 13.42 0.85
CA PRO A 760 19.55 12.16 1.58
C PRO A 760 18.53 12.08 2.73
N LEU A 761 17.84 10.94 2.78
CA LEU A 761 16.98 10.43 3.87
C LEU A 761 17.72 10.11 5.19
N SER A 762 18.97 10.56 5.36
CA SER A 762 19.87 10.07 6.43
C SER A 762 19.47 10.52 7.84
N ASP A 763 18.76 11.64 7.98
CA ASP A 763 18.39 12.17 9.30
C ASP A 763 17.20 11.42 9.92
N TYR A 764 16.50 10.58 9.16
CA TYR A 764 15.36 9.77 9.64
C TYR A 764 15.77 8.39 10.19
N LYS A 765 16.94 7.85 9.80
CA LYS A 765 17.35 6.47 10.17
C LYS A 765 17.81 6.34 11.63
N HIS A 766 18.34 7.40 12.24
CA HIS A 766 18.93 7.30 13.57
C HIS A 766 17.89 7.12 14.70
N LYS A 767 16.62 7.45 14.46
CA LYS A 767 15.50 7.19 15.40
C LYS A 767 14.84 5.82 15.22
N ILE A 768 15.20 5.07 14.17
CA ILE A 768 14.60 3.77 13.83
C ILE A 768 15.43 2.63 14.43
N THR A 769 16.77 2.74 14.44
CA THR A 769 17.67 1.69 14.94
C THR A 769 17.61 1.47 16.46
N GLU A 770 17.36 2.51 17.28
CA GLU A 770 17.10 2.32 18.72
C GLU A 770 15.75 1.62 19.00
N LYS A 771 14.79 1.68 18.06
CA LYS A 771 13.48 1.01 18.19
C LYS A 771 13.49 -0.45 17.73
N GLU A 772 14.42 -0.85 16.86
CA GLU A 772 14.50 -2.22 16.33
C GLU A 772 15.10 -3.21 17.35
N GLU A 773 15.99 -2.76 18.24
CA GLU A 773 16.53 -3.59 19.33
C GLU A 773 15.49 -3.90 20.42
N ASP A 774 14.61 -2.94 20.75
CA ASP A 774 13.50 -3.14 21.70
C ASP A 774 12.47 -4.15 21.16
N VAL A 775 12.17 -4.11 19.86
CA VAL A 775 11.21 -5.03 19.21
C VAL A 775 11.75 -6.47 19.17
N LEU A 776 13.06 -6.67 18.93
CA LEU A 776 13.67 -8.00 18.92
C LEU A 776 13.79 -8.61 20.33
N SER A 777 14.00 -7.77 21.36
CA SER A 777 13.93 -8.18 22.76
C SER A 777 12.51 -8.62 23.16
N ASP A 778 11.49 -7.87 22.73
CA ASP A 778 10.08 -8.18 23.00
C ASP A 778 9.65 -9.51 22.36
N LEU A 779 10.04 -9.77 21.11
CA LEU A 779 9.73 -11.02 20.38
C LEU A 779 10.27 -12.28 21.07
N ASN A 780 11.46 -12.22 21.68
CA ASN A 780 12.03 -13.35 22.42
C ASN A 780 11.27 -13.62 23.74
N GLN A 781 10.67 -12.59 24.35
CA GLN A 781 9.81 -12.77 25.52
C GLN A 781 8.44 -13.38 25.16
N TYR A 782 7.98 -13.29 23.91
CA TYR A 782 6.73 -13.92 23.45
C TYR A 782 6.86 -15.45 23.35
N ASP A 783 7.98 -15.98 22.86
CA ASP A 783 8.20 -17.44 22.78
C ASP A 783 8.26 -18.12 24.17
N HIS A 784 8.66 -17.38 25.22
CA HIS A 784 8.66 -17.86 26.60
C HIS A 784 7.24 -17.88 27.24
N LEU A 785 6.33 -17.03 26.77
CA LEU A 785 4.91 -17.05 27.20
C LEU A 785 4.19 -18.27 26.64
N LEU A 786 4.41 -18.57 25.36
CA LEU A 786 3.79 -19.68 24.60
C LEU A 786 4.16 -21.08 25.11
N THR A 787 5.23 -21.19 25.91
CA THR A 787 5.74 -22.46 26.46
C THR A 787 5.48 -22.63 27.96
N SER A 788 4.91 -21.62 28.61
CA SER A 788 4.66 -21.62 30.05
C SER A 788 3.24 -22.11 30.39
N ASN A 789 3.11 -22.90 31.46
CA ASN A 789 1.81 -23.41 31.97
C ASN A 789 1.01 -22.32 32.70
N LEU A 790 0.80 -21.18 32.06
CA LEU A 790 0.01 -20.09 32.65
C LEU A 790 -1.47 -20.43 32.59
N ASN A 791 -2.19 -20.09 33.64
CA ASN A 791 -3.65 -20.16 33.59
C ASN A 791 -4.20 -19.00 32.71
N PRO A 792 -5.40 -19.15 32.14
CA PRO A 792 -6.10 -18.12 31.36
C PRO A 792 -6.02 -16.69 31.88
N CYS A 793 -6.11 -16.55 33.20
CA CYS A 793 -6.10 -15.26 33.88
C CYS A 793 -4.72 -14.62 33.86
N GLN A 794 -3.69 -15.40 34.13
CA GLN A 794 -2.30 -14.92 34.12
C GLN A 794 -1.88 -14.49 32.71
N MET A 795 -2.33 -15.24 31.69
CA MET A 795 -2.03 -14.94 30.31
C MET A 795 -2.76 -13.68 29.82
N LEU A 796 -4.05 -13.54 30.17
CA LEU A 796 -4.81 -12.31 29.92
C LEU A 796 -4.20 -11.12 30.67
N CYS A 797 -3.77 -11.30 31.92
CA CYS A 797 -3.04 -10.27 32.68
C CYS A 797 -1.76 -9.84 31.97
N GLN A 798 -0.97 -10.78 31.42
CA GLN A 798 0.28 -10.46 30.73
C GLN A 798 0.06 -9.83 29.34
N LEU A 799 -0.97 -10.25 28.60
CA LEU A 799 -1.40 -9.58 27.37
C LEU A 799 -1.82 -8.14 27.63
N LEU A 800 -2.49 -7.90 28.75
CA LEU A 800 -2.88 -6.56 29.19
C LEU A 800 -1.70 -5.74 29.73
N ASP A 801 -0.58 -6.33 30.14
CA ASP A 801 0.58 -5.59 30.66
C ASP A 801 1.64 -5.29 29.60
N LYS A 802 1.66 -6.03 28.48
CA LYS A 802 2.67 -5.82 27.43
C LYS A 802 2.41 -4.58 26.55
N PRO A 803 3.48 -3.87 26.12
CA PRO A 803 3.39 -2.66 25.30
C PRO A 803 3.03 -2.90 23.83
N ALA A 804 2.92 -4.15 23.33
CA ALA A 804 2.65 -4.41 21.90
C ALA A 804 1.30 -3.82 21.40
N ILE A 805 0.28 -3.70 22.26
CA ILE A 805 -0.99 -3.00 21.92
C ILE A 805 -0.76 -1.49 21.67
N SER A 806 0.35 -0.92 22.16
CA SER A 806 0.77 0.48 21.96
C SER A 806 1.75 0.70 20.80
N HIS A 807 2.34 -0.36 20.23
CA HIS A 807 3.27 -0.27 19.08
C HIS A 807 2.59 -0.36 17.70
N ILE A 808 1.26 -0.43 17.66
CA ILE A 808 0.42 -0.24 16.47
C ILE A 808 0.50 1.24 16.06
N GLN A 809 1.60 1.64 15.41
CA GLN A 809 1.76 2.98 14.82
C GLN A 809 1.43 2.93 13.33
N PRO A 810 0.44 3.70 12.85
CA PRO A 810 0.28 3.91 11.42
C PRO A 810 1.45 4.75 10.89
N ASN A 811 2.06 4.27 9.79
CA ASN A 811 2.89 5.09 8.92
C ASN A 811 2.03 6.19 8.26
N ALA A 812 1.68 7.23 9.00
CA ALA A 812 1.06 8.43 8.49
C ALA A 812 1.65 9.65 9.22
N ILE A 813 2.21 10.55 8.40
CA ILE A 813 2.70 11.91 8.65
C ILE A 813 2.34 12.45 10.05
N GLU A 814 3.35 12.87 10.83
CA GLU A 814 3.20 13.71 12.03
C GLU A 814 2.38 14.98 11.70
N ILE A 815 1.05 14.87 11.79
CA ILE A 815 0.17 16.01 11.92
C ILE A 815 0.11 16.30 13.42
N ARG A 816 0.48 17.50 13.82
CA ARG A 816 0.40 17.95 15.22
C ARG A 816 -1.05 17.84 15.70
N GLY A 817 -1.29 17.05 16.75
CA GLY A 817 -2.59 16.84 17.40
C GLY A 817 -3.10 15.41 17.25
N LEU A 818 -3.57 14.81 18.37
CA LEU A 818 -4.23 13.50 18.55
C LEU A 818 -4.03 12.44 17.45
N ASN A 819 -3.54 11.24 17.83
CA ASN A 819 -3.53 10.03 16.99
C ASN A 819 -4.75 9.15 17.33
N PRO A 820 -5.90 9.25 16.61
CA PRO A 820 -7.13 8.54 16.96
C PRO A 820 -6.99 7.00 17.04
N PRO A 821 -6.21 6.32 16.18
CA PRO A 821 -5.89 4.90 16.34
C PRO A 821 -5.37 4.53 17.74
N LEU A 822 -4.50 5.36 18.32
CA LEU A 822 -3.94 5.08 19.64
C LEU A 822 -5.00 5.21 20.74
N LEU A 823 -5.93 6.16 20.60
CA LEU A 823 -7.05 6.33 21.52
C LEU A 823 -8.01 5.14 21.48
N ILE A 824 -8.41 4.69 20.28
CA ILE A 824 -9.24 3.49 20.10
C ILE A 824 -8.58 2.33 20.84
N SER A 825 -7.30 2.07 20.59
CA SER A 825 -6.54 1.00 21.25
C SER A 825 -6.61 1.06 22.79
N HIS A 826 -6.39 2.23 23.41
CA HIS A 826 -6.46 2.37 24.86
C HIS A 826 -7.87 2.15 25.42
N THR A 827 -8.89 2.71 24.77
CA THR A 827 -10.29 2.56 25.19
C THR A 827 -10.76 1.11 25.09
N LEU A 828 -10.36 0.41 24.03
CA LEU A 828 -10.61 -1.03 23.87
C LEU A 828 -9.96 -1.87 24.96
N LYS A 829 -8.71 -1.55 25.32
CA LYS A 829 -8.02 -2.21 26.43
C LYS A 829 -8.73 -1.99 27.76
N GLY A 830 -9.23 -0.78 28.02
CA GLY A 830 -10.04 -0.48 29.20
C GLY A 830 -11.34 -1.29 29.23
N LEU A 831 -12.04 -1.36 28.10
CA LEU A 831 -13.25 -2.18 27.95
C LEU A 831 -12.97 -3.66 28.20
N LEU A 832 -11.87 -4.18 27.67
CA LEU A 832 -11.47 -5.58 27.86
C LEU A 832 -11.19 -5.88 29.35
N ILE A 833 -10.49 -5.00 30.06
CA ILE A 833 -10.25 -5.11 31.51
C ILE A 833 -11.57 -5.22 32.27
N LEU A 834 -12.51 -4.32 31.99
CA LEU A 834 -13.81 -4.29 32.66
C LEU A 834 -14.66 -5.52 32.33
N LYS A 835 -14.66 -6.02 31.10
CA LYS A 835 -15.40 -7.23 30.75
C LYS A 835 -14.75 -8.49 31.33
N ALA A 836 -13.42 -8.53 31.36
CA ALA A 836 -12.66 -9.68 31.86
C ALA A 836 -12.86 -9.95 33.35
N ARG A 837 -13.13 -8.91 34.15
CA ARG A 837 -13.28 -9.03 35.62
C ARG A 837 -14.28 -10.12 36.04
N HIS A 838 -15.35 -10.32 35.26
CA HIS A 838 -16.42 -11.27 35.59
C HIS A 838 -15.97 -12.74 35.54
N PHE A 839 -14.91 -13.05 34.78
CA PHE A 839 -14.39 -14.40 34.67
C PHE A 839 -12.91 -14.51 35.07
N CYS A 840 -12.26 -13.38 35.36
CA CYS A 840 -10.90 -13.33 35.83
C CYS A 840 -10.75 -12.49 37.11
N PRO A 841 -10.90 -13.10 38.30
CA PRO A 841 -10.82 -12.39 39.58
C PRO A 841 -9.48 -11.67 39.82
N GLN A 842 -8.41 -12.10 39.16
CA GLN A 842 -7.09 -11.45 39.26
C GLN A 842 -7.05 -10.06 38.60
N ILE A 843 -7.99 -9.77 37.70
CA ILE A 843 -8.12 -8.48 37.01
C ILE A 843 -9.05 -7.52 37.77
N GLU A 844 -9.79 -8.00 38.77
CA GLU A 844 -10.75 -7.21 39.56
C GLU A 844 -10.12 -5.92 40.12
N GLU A 845 -8.93 -6.00 40.72
CA GLU A 845 -8.24 -4.84 41.28
C GLU A 845 -7.75 -3.87 40.18
N LYS A 846 -7.34 -4.37 39.01
CA LYS A 846 -7.01 -3.53 37.85
C LYS A 846 -8.26 -2.83 37.31
N ALA A 847 -9.41 -3.51 37.29
CA ALA A 847 -10.69 -2.93 36.88
C ALA A 847 -11.13 -1.82 37.85
N LYS A 848 -10.97 -2.01 39.16
CA LYS A 848 -11.20 -0.95 40.16
C LYS A 848 -10.27 0.24 39.97
N SER A 849 -8.96 -0.01 39.80
CA SER A 849 -7.96 1.05 39.55
C SER A 849 -8.32 1.84 38.30
N LEU A 850 -8.61 1.15 37.19
CA LEU A 850 -9.03 1.77 35.94
C LEU A 850 -10.27 2.67 36.12
N VAL A 851 -11.28 2.18 36.84
CA VAL A 851 -12.51 2.95 37.10
C VAL A 851 -12.21 4.24 37.87
N HIS A 852 -11.45 4.15 38.98
CA HIS A 852 -11.09 5.32 39.78
C HIS A 852 -10.18 6.29 39.03
N GLU A 853 -9.22 5.79 38.23
CA GLU A 853 -8.33 6.61 37.40
C GLU A 853 -9.11 7.42 36.34
N VAL A 854 -10.05 6.76 35.66
CA VAL A 854 -10.89 7.42 34.65
C VAL A 854 -11.82 8.46 35.29
N ALA A 855 -12.38 8.17 36.47
CA ALA A 855 -13.29 9.07 37.17
C ALA A 855 -12.58 10.30 37.77
N LEU A 856 -11.55 10.09 38.58
CA LEU A 856 -10.92 11.16 39.35
C LEU A 856 -9.99 12.04 38.52
N GLY A 857 -9.44 11.52 37.40
CA GLY A 857 -8.44 12.25 36.63
C GLY A 857 -7.21 12.66 37.47
N LEU A 858 -6.91 11.94 38.56
CA LEU A 858 -5.81 12.20 39.49
C LEU A 858 -4.55 11.38 39.15
N GLU A 859 -3.38 11.79 39.66
CA GLU A 859 -2.15 10.97 39.67
C GLU A 859 -2.26 9.86 40.73
N PRO A 860 -1.79 8.63 40.46
CA PRO A 860 -1.79 7.59 41.49
C PRO A 860 -0.57 7.73 42.41
N GLU A 861 -0.81 7.90 43.72
CA GLU A 861 0.13 7.49 44.78
C GLU A 861 -0.13 6.04 45.26
N LEU A 862 -1.01 5.29 44.58
CA LEU A 862 -1.34 3.91 44.94
C LEU A 862 -0.44 2.91 44.22
N GLU A 863 0.60 2.42 44.91
CA GLU A 863 1.28 1.17 44.58
C GLU A 863 0.30 -0.01 44.73
N VAL A 864 -0.53 -0.25 43.72
CA VAL A 864 -1.26 -1.50 43.60
C VAL A 864 -0.24 -2.57 43.22
N LYS A 865 0.08 -3.49 44.15
CA LYS A 865 0.89 -4.68 43.86
C LYS A 865 0.17 -5.55 42.82
N ALA A 866 0.48 -5.32 41.56
CA ALA A 866 -0.07 -6.02 40.40
C ALA A 866 0.69 -7.31 40.09
N CYS A 867 0.09 -8.14 39.23
CA CYS A 867 0.67 -9.32 38.61
C CYS A 867 1.94 -8.98 37.82
N HIS A 868 3.09 -9.00 38.50
CA HIS A 868 4.43 -8.61 38.03
C HIS A 868 4.63 -7.12 37.71
N GLU A 869 5.77 -6.61 38.18
CA GLU A 869 6.18 -5.21 38.14
C GLU A 869 6.55 -4.80 36.72
N GLY A 870 5.94 -3.72 36.22
CA GLY A 870 6.47 -2.97 35.07
C GLY A 870 5.42 -2.52 34.05
N ILE A 871 5.14 -1.21 34.08
CA ILE A 871 4.47 -0.33 33.10
C ILE A 871 3.13 0.24 33.59
N SER A 872 3.13 1.55 33.83
CA SER A 872 1.97 2.35 34.20
C SER A 872 1.07 2.60 32.98
N TYR A 873 -0.10 1.96 32.95
CA TYR A 873 -1.17 2.18 31.97
C TYR A 873 -1.76 3.62 32.05
N SER A 874 -1.62 4.29 33.19
CA SER A 874 -2.44 5.44 33.58
C SER A 874 -2.01 6.78 32.94
N THR A 875 -0.73 6.97 32.64
CA THR A 875 -0.22 8.28 32.19
C THR A 875 -0.70 8.66 30.77
N SER A 876 -0.90 7.68 29.89
CA SER A 876 -1.26 7.93 28.48
C SER A 876 -2.76 8.14 28.25
N LEU A 877 -3.62 7.38 28.94
CA LEU A 877 -5.07 7.52 28.79
C LEU A 877 -5.57 8.83 29.40
N ARG A 878 -5.00 9.27 30.53
CA ARG A 878 -5.37 10.52 31.24
C ARG A 878 -5.07 11.78 30.43
N SER A 879 -3.81 11.95 29.97
CA SER A 879 -3.40 13.11 29.15
C SER A 879 -4.27 13.23 27.91
N LYS A 880 -4.61 12.08 27.31
CA LYS A 880 -5.45 12.04 26.13
C LYS A 880 -6.91 12.33 26.48
N LEU A 881 -7.52 11.74 27.51
CA LEU A 881 -8.94 11.93 27.83
C LEU A 881 -9.32 13.40 28.04
N SER A 882 -8.45 14.18 28.69
CA SER A 882 -8.65 15.62 28.87
C SER A 882 -8.50 16.41 27.56
N GLU A 883 -7.53 16.06 26.71
CA GLU A 883 -7.33 16.66 25.38
C GLU A 883 -8.50 16.30 24.44
N ILE A 884 -8.99 15.06 24.56
CA ILE A 884 -10.07 14.47 23.79
C ILE A 884 -11.41 15.11 24.13
N SER A 885 -11.77 15.30 25.40
CA SER A 885 -13.03 15.97 25.75
C SER A 885 -13.08 17.39 25.16
N HIS A 886 -11.95 18.11 25.15
CA HIS A 886 -11.86 19.45 24.57
C HIS A 886 -11.87 19.47 23.03
N ASP A 887 -11.26 18.47 22.38
CA ASP A 887 -11.19 18.38 20.93
C ASP A 887 -12.41 17.65 20.31
N LEU A 888 -13.12 16.81 21.08
CA LEU A 888 -14.37 16.17 20.69
C LEU A 888 -15.54 17.13 20.51
N ALA A 889 -15.55 18.24 21.24
CA ALA A 889 -16.57 19.27 21.13
C ALA A 889 -16.51 20.09 19.83
N LYS A 890 -15.51 19.88 18.94
CA LYS A 890 -15.29 20.68 17.72
C LYS A 890 -15.53 19.91 16.41
N PHE A 891 -16.19 18.75 16.46
CA PHE A 891 -16.20 17.83 15.33
C PHE A 891 -17.17 18.15 14.20
N ASN A 892 -16.66 18.03 12.97
CA ASN A 892 -17.49 17.68 11.82
C ASN A 892 -16.57 16.92 10.82
N LYS A 893 -16.83 15.60 10.62
CA LYS A 893 -16.36 14.73 9.50
C LYS A 893 -15.13 13.80 9.64
N ASP A 894 -14.51 13.61 10.81
CA ASP A 894 -13.40 12.61 10.94
C ASP A 894 -13.87 11.27 11.54
N LYS A 895 -13.87 10.24 10.69
CA LYS A 895 -14.32 8.88 11.02
C LYS A 895 -13.61 8.22 12.21
N PHE A 896 -12.31 8.44 12.40
CA PHE A 896 -11.61 7.74 13.49
C PHE A 896 -11.95 8.34 14.85
N LYS A 897 -12.25 9.65 14.89
CA LYS A 897 -12.75 10.32 16.09
C LYS A 897 -14.16 9.86 16.46
N LEU A 898 -15.01 9.61 15.46
CA LEU A 898 -16.34 9.05 15.68
C LEU A 898 -16.28 7.65 16.33
N TYR A 899 -15.44 6.74 15.83
CA TYR A 899 -15.22 5.44 16.48
C TYR A 899 -14.64 5.60 17.89
N SER A 900 -13.72 6.55 18.08
CA SER A 900 -13.16 6.82 19.40
C SER A 900 -14.23 7.25 20.40
N ALA A 901 -15.16 8.12 19.99
CA ALA A 901 -16.30 8.54 20.81
C ALA A 901 -17.23 7.36 21.14
N GLN A 902 -17.59 6.54 20.15
CA GLN A 902 -18.40 5.33 20.37
C GLN A 902 -17.76 4.41 21.41
N TYR A 903 -16.45 4.17 21.33
CA TYR A 903 -15.76 3.33 22.30
C TYR A 903 -15.67 3.94 23.68
N LEU A 904 -15.49 5.26 23.78
CA LEU A 904 -15.45 5.95 25.06
C LEU A 904 -16.80 5.92 25.76
N ILE A 905 -17.89 6.08 25.00
CA ILE A 905 -19.26 5.92 25.50
C ILE A 905 -19.45 4.51 26.05
N LEU A 906 -19.08 3.47 25.29
CA LEU A 906 -19.16 2.08 25.75
C LEU A 906 -18.32 1.84 27.02
N LEU A 907 -17.11 2.42 27.07
CA LEU A 907 -16.24 2.31 28.24
C LEU A 907 -16.89 2.95 29.46
N PHE A 908 -17.39 4.19 29.35
CA PHE A 908 -18.01 4.91 30.45
C PHE A 908 -19.29 4.23 30.94
N GLU A 909 -20.11 3.70 30.03
CA GLU A 909 -21.26 2.88 30.43
C GLU A 909 -20.86 1.63 31.21
N GLU A 910 -19.78 0.96 30.80
CA GLU A 910 -19.28 -0.23 31.49
C GLU A 910 -18.65 0.11 32.85
N ILE A 911 -18.06 1.31 32.96
CA ILE A 911 -17.57 1.89 34.22
C ILE A 911 -18.76 2.17 35.16
N LEU A 912 -19.84 2.81 34.67
CA LEU A 912 -21.06 3.05 35.45
C LEU A 912 -21.72 1.73 35.91
N LYS A 913 -21.73 0.70 35.06
CA LYS A 913 -22.26 -0.64 35.38
C LYS A 913 -21.39 -1.44 36.36
N SER A 914 -20.13 -1.02 36.58
CA SER A 914 -19.17 -1.78 37.40
C SER A 914 -19.50 -1.79 38.89
N GLY A 915 -20.17 -0.75 39.39
CA GLY A 915 -20.45 -0.56 40.81
C GLY A 915 -19.23 -0.15 41.65
N TYR A 916 -18.10 0.26 41.04
CA TYR A 916 -16.90 0.70 41.75
C TYR A 916 -16.85 2.21 42.03
N LEU A 917 -17.70 3.00 41.38
CA LEU A 917 -17.72 4.45 41.55
C LEU A 917 -18.39 4.86 42.87
N SER A 918 -17.84 5.86 43.53
CA SER A 918 -18.59 6.64 44.54
C SER A 918 -19.70 7.47 43.88
N SER A 919 -20.62 8.02 44.68
CA SER A 919 -21.70 8.87 44.16
C SER A 919 -21.18 10.11 43.41
N GLU A 920 -20.08 10.72 43.89
CA GLU A 920 -19.44 11.87 43.24
C GLU A 920 -18.75 11.47 41.93
N GLU A 921 -18.00 10.36 41.92
CA GLU A 921 -17.38 9.83 40.70
C GLU A 921 -18.42 9.38 39.66
N THR A 922 -19.57 8.89 40.11
CA THR A 922 -20.70 8.54 39.23
C THR A 922 -21.22 9.78 38.51
N GLU A 923 -21.45 10.88 39.24
CA GLU A 923 -21.90 12.15 38.66
C GLU A 923 -20.89 12.69 37.63
N ILE A 924 -19.58 12.62 37.91
CA ILE A 924 -18.53 13.04 36.97
C ILE A 924 -18.53 12.19 35.69
N ILE A 925 -18.66 10.87 35.80
CA ILE A 925 -18.68 10.00 34.63
C ILE A 925 -19.98 10.19 33.83
N GLU A 926 -21.11 10.39 34.50
CA GLU A 926 -22.40 10.70 33.85
C GLU A 926 -22.35 12.02 33.08
N GLU A 927 -21.77 13.07 33.65
CA GLU A 927 -21.56 14.37 32.99
C GLU A 927 -20.71 14.21 31.73
N ARG A 928 -19.53 13.60 31.85
CA ARG A 928 -18.64 13.36 30.69
C ARG A 928 -19.25 12.43 29.64
N LEU A 929 -20.08 11.47 30.07
CA LEU A 929 -20.79 10.58 29.16
C LEU A 929 -21.82 11.37 28.33
N GLU A 930 -22.55 12.32 28.93
CA GLU A 930 -23.45 13.19 28.18
C GLU A 930 -22.70 14.14 27.25
N ASP A 931 -21.56 14.70 27.67
CA ASP A 931 -20.69 15.52 26.80
C ASP A 931 -20.20 14.75 25.57
N LEU A 932 -19.91 13.45 25.71
CA LEU A 932 -19.52 12.58 24.59
C LEU A 932 -20.69 12.22 23.67
N LYS A 933 -21.89 12.10 24.24
CA LYS A 933 -23.10 11.75 23.49
C LYS A 933 -23.60 12.91 22.64
N GLU A 934 -23.42 14.16 23.06
CA GLU A 934 -23.93 15.33 22.32
C GLU A 934 -23.34 15.43 20.90
N PRO A 935 -22.01 15.41 20.67
CA PRO A 935 -21.44 15.41 19.31
C PRO A 935 -21.86 14.19 18.49
N LEU A 936 -22.08 13.03 19.14
CA LEU A 936 -22.56 11.83 18.46
C LEU A 936 -24.01 12.01 17.98
N ARG A 937 -24.86 12.70 18.75
CA ARG A 937 -26.24 13.07 18.34
C ARG A 937 -26.19 14.04 17.18
N ASP A 938 -25.30 15.03 17.22
CA ASP A 938 -25.12 16.00 16.14
C ASP A 938 -24.68 15.31 14.83
N ASP A 939 -23.71 14.39 14.90
CA ASP A 939 -23.28 13.59 13.73
C ASP A 939 -24.41 12.71 13.18
N ILE A 940 -25.24 12.12 14.06
CA ILE A 940 -26.44 11.38 13.67
C ILE A 940 -27.44 12.29 12.94
N HIS A 941 -27.62 13.52 13.41
CA HIS A 941 -28.51 14.51 12.81
C HIS A 941 -27.98 15.02 11.45
N ASP A 942 -26.69 15.31 11.38
CA ASP A 942 -26.01 15.75 10.15
C ASP A 942 -26.04 14.68 9.05
N ALA A 943 -26.12 13.40 9.41
CA ALA A 943 -26.28 12.30 8.46
C ALA A 943 -27.57 12.38 7.63
N GLU A 944 -28.62 13.08 8.10
CA GLU A 944 -29.82 13.37 7.30
C GLU A 944 -29.54 14.29 6.11
N ASN A 945 -28.59 15.22 6.28
CA ASN A 945 -28.30 16.30 5.34
C ASN A 945 -27.27 15.91 4.26
N LEU A 946 -26.63 14.74 4.38
CA LEU A 946 -25.69 14.21 3.39
C LEU A 946 -26.44 13.72 2.13
N GLY A 947 -26.57 14.61 1.15
CA GLY A 947 -27.24 14.36 -0.12
C GLY A 947 -26.66 13.17 -0.90
N HIS A 948 -27.50 12.52 -1.72
CA HIS A 948 -27.19 11.27 -2.45
C HIS A 948 -25.88 11.26 -3.27
N GLY A 949 -25.34 12.42 -3.67
CA GLY A 949 -24.13 12.54 -4.49
C GLY A 949 -22.82 12.87 -3.75
N GLN A 950 -22.85 13.20 -2.45
CA GLN A 950 -21.63 13.36 -1.63
C GLN A 950 -21.31 12.09 -0.81
N GLN A 951 -22.04 11.00 -1.04
CA GLN A 951 -21.98 9.71 -0.33
C GLN A 951 -20.75 8.86 -0.71
N GLY A 952 -19.57 9.50 -0.79
CA GLY A 952 -18.29 8.81 -1.00
C GLY A 952 -17.78 8.01 0.20
N SER A 953 -18.57 7.89 1.28
CA SER A 953 -18.20 7.15 2.46
C SER A 953 -19.28 6.13 2.79
N TYR A 954 -19.14 4.93 2.22
CA TYR A 954 -19.88 3.73 2.63
C TYR A 954 -19.68 3.35 4.09
N PHE A 955 -18.79 4.05 4.78
CA PHE A 955 -18.66 4.05 6.22
C PHE A 955 -19.80 4.79 6.92
N ASP A 956 -20.57 5.66 6.25
CA ASP A 956 -21.58 6.50 6.91
C ASP A 956 -22.75 5.67 7.45
N LEU A 957 -23.22 4.64 6.74
CA LEU A 957 -24.33 3.81 7.21
C LEU A 957 -23.91 2.78 8.25
N TYR A 958 -22.73 2.17 8.10
CA TYR A 958 -22.19 1.29 9.13
C TYR A 958 -21.92 2.09 10.41
N THR A 959 -21.26 3.24 10.29
CA THR A 959 -20.93 4.10 11.43
C THR A 959 -22.19 4.71 12.03
N LEU A 960 -23.17 5.14 11.23
CA LEU A 960 -24.49 5.55 11.73
C LEU A 960 -25.16 4.40 12.48
N SER A 961 -25.12 3.17 11.94
CA SER A 961 -25.74 2.03 12.61
C SER A 961 -25.05 1.66 13.93
N SER A 962 -23.72 1.77 14.02
CA SER A 962 -22.99 1.56 15.27
C SER A 962 -23.16 2.73 16.24
N SER A 963 -23.28 3.97 15.74
CA SER A 963 -23.64 5.15 16.54
C SER A 963 -25.02 5.01 17.14
N VAL A 964 -26.03 4.68 16.34
CA VAL A 964 -27.42 4.48 16.79
C VAL A 964 -27.55 3.23 17.68
N PHE A 965 -26.70 2.22 17.47
CA PHE A 965 -26.61 1.08 18.40
C PHE A 965 -26.11 1.53 19.78
N THR A 966 -25.09 2.39 19.79
CA THR A 966 -24.43 2.89 21.01
C THR A 966 -25.30 3.93 21.72
N LEU A 967 -25.98 4.78 20.95
CA LEU A 967 -26.83 5.85 21.41
C LEU A 967 -28.13 5.84 20.59
N PRO A 968 -29.14 5.08 21.04
CA PRO A 968 -30.44 5.04 20.39
C PRO A 968 -31.04 6.44 20.32
N ASP A 969 -31.28 6.90 19.09
CA ASP A 969 -31.84 8.22 18.79
C ASP A 969 -32.94 8.05 17.73
N GLU A 970 -34.11 8.68 17.93
CA GLU A 970 -35.25 8.55 17.02
C GLU A 970 -34.94 9.10 15.62
N THR A 971 -34.17 10.19 15.54
CA THR A 971 -33.75 10.75 14.25
C THR A 971 -32.82 9.77 13.55
N GLY A 972 -31.79 9.28 14.23
CA GLY A 972 -30.87 8.27 13.70
C GLY A 972 -31.56 7.00 13.21
N LEU A 973 -32.55 6.51 13.98
CA LEU A 973 -33.40 5.39 13.55
C LEU A 973 -34.21 5.72 12.32
N THR A 974 -34.79 6.93 12.24
CA THR A 974 -35.54 7.40 11.07
C THR A 974 -34.64 7.49 9.84
N VAL A 975 -33.43 8.02 9.97
CA VAL A 975 -32.42 8.04 8.89
C VAL A 975 -32.11 6.63 8.43
N LEU A 976 -31.80 5.74 9.38
CA LEU A 976 -31.41 4.36 9.11
C LEU A 976 -32.55 3.60 8.42
N LYS A 977 -33.80 3.76 8.89
CA LYS A 977 -35.01 3.20 8.26
C LYS A 977 -35.18 3.73 6.84
N LYS A 978 -35.12 5.05 6.63
CA LYS A 978 -35.27 5.69 5.31
C LYS A 978 -34.20 5.24 4.32
N LYS A 979 -32.96 5.03 4.79
CA LYS A 979 -31.84 4.60 3.95
C LYS A 979 -31.87 3.11 3.64
N ILE A 980 -32.38 2.26 4.55
CA ILE A 980 -32.50 0.81 4.36
C ILE A 980 -33.79 0.43 3.63
N SER A 981 -34.82 1.28 3.66
CA SER A 981 -36.11 1.04 3.01
C SER A 981 -36.11 1.21 1.48
N SER A 982 -34.96 1.41 0.83
CA SER A 982 -34.87 1.17 -0.60
C SER A 982 -35.23 -0.29 -0.87
N SER A 983 -35.86 -0.57 -2.01
CA SER A 983 -36.34 -1.91 -2.40
C SER A 983 -35.30 -3.02 -2.36
N ASN A 984 -34.02 -2.66 -2.21
CA ASN A 984 -32.90 -3.55 -2.03
C ASN A 984 -31.98 -3.00 -0.91
N PRO A 985 -32.01 -3.58 0.29
CA PRO A 985 -31.22 -3.08 1.42
C PRO A 985 -29.71 -3.29 1.23
N TYR A 986 -29.31 -4.10 0.25
CA TYR A 986 -27.92 -4.30 -0.13
C TYR A 986 -27.37 -3.16 -0.99
N GLU A 987 -28.24 -2.40 -1.68
CA GLU A 987 -27.88 -1.16 -2.38
C GLU A 987 -27.54 -0.04 -1.41
N SER A 988 -28.07 -0.07 -0.19
CA SER A 988 -27.74 0.94 0.82
C SER A 988 -26.31 0.74 1.36
N ALA A 989 -25.78 -0.48 1.31
CA ALA A 989 -24.45 -0.79 1.82
C ALA A 989 -23.30 -0.40 0.86
N TYR A 990 -23.57 -0.13 -0.44
CA TYR A 990 -22.60 0.22 -1.50
C TYR A 990 -23.23 1.14 -2.58
N SER A 991 -22.51 2.11 -3.17
CA SER A 991 -23.10 2.99 -4.20
C SER A 991 -23.02 2.32 -5.56
N MET A 992 -24.07 2.57 -6.32
CA MET A 992 -24.36 1.92 -7.59
C MET A 992 -23.42 2.30 -8.73
N ASP A 993 -22.56 3.31 -8.59
CA ASP A 993 -21.84 3.89 -9.74
C ASP A 993 -20.85 2.92 -10.40
N THR A 994 -20.63 1.72 -9.83
CA THR A 994 -19.70 0.72 -10.35
C THR A 994 -20.29 -0.68 -10.60
N TRP A 995 -21.59 -0.95 -10.36
CA TRP A 995 -22.08 -2.35 -10.32
C TRP A 995 -23.46 -2.55 -10.95
N ASN A 996 -23.52 -3.36 -12.01
CA ASN A 996 -24.76 -3.68 -12.74
C ASN A 996 -25.24 -5.14 -12.58
N GLN A 997 -24.56 -6.01 -11.83
CA GLN A 997 -24.94 -7.44 -11.71
C GLN A 997 -24.69 -7.96 -10.28
N ASP A 998 -25.76 -8.49 -9.67
CA ASP A 998 -25.92 -9.09 -8.33
C ASP A 998 -25.42 -8.30 -7.08
N PRO A 999 -26.27 -8.13 -6.03
CA PRO A 999 -25.86 -7.46 -4.81
C PRO A 999 -24.72 -8.26 -4.13
N PRO A 1000 -23.54 -7.65 -3.91
CA PRO A 1000 -22.34 -8.41 -3.60
C PRO A 1000 -22.38 -9.00 -2.19
N THR A 1001 -21.78 -10.19 -2.04
CA THR A 1001 -21.47 -10.89 -0.78
C THR A 1001 -20.86 -9.96 0.28
N ALA A 1002 -20.19 -8.91 -0.17
CA ALA A 1002 -19.53 -7.89 0.65
C ALA A 1002 -20.46 -6.96 1.44
N SER A 1003 -21.66 -6.67 0.94
CA SER A 1003 -22.66 -5.82 1.60
C SER A 1003 -23.13 -6.39 2.94
N LEU A 1004 -22.93 -7.70 3.13
CA LEU A 1004 -23.60 -8.50 4.14
C LEU A 1004 -22.89 -8.46 5.50
N GLY A 1005 -21.56 -8.29 5.49
CA GLY A 1005 -20.82 -7.96 6.71
C GLY A 1005 -21.37 -6.71 7.39
N ARG A 1006 -21.68 -5.69 6.59
CA ARG A 1006 -22.10 -4.37 7.08
C ARG A 1006 -23.55 -4.34 7.55
N ILE A 1007 -24.40 -5.24 7.04
CA ILE A 1007 -25.84 -5.17 7.26
C ILE A 1007 -26.30 -5.79 8.59
N VAL A 1008 -25.48 -6.66 9.19
CA VAL A 1008 -25.77 -7.26 10.50
C VAL A 1008 -25.91 -6.19 11.60
N PRO A 1009 -24.94 -5.27 11.79
CA PRO A 1009 -25.12 -4.15 12.71
C PRO A 1009 -26.39 -3.35 12.43
N MET A 1010 -26.68 -3.04 11.16
CA MET A 1010 -27.83 -2.23 10.75
C MET A 1010 -29.16 -2.87 11.16
N TYR A 1011 -29.39 -4.14 10.82
CA TYR A 1011 -30.63 -4.82 11.21
C TYR A 1011 -30.71 -5.14 12.69
N LEU A 1012 -29.59 -5.36 13.37
CA LEU A 1012 -29.58 -5.53 14.81
C LEU A 1012 -30.02 -4.24 15.51
N THR A 1013 -29.47 -3.10 15.10
CA THR A 1013 -29.86 -1.77 15.60
C THR A 1013 -31.34 -1.49 15.36
N LEU A 1014 -31.84 -1.75 14.14
CA LEU A 1014 -33.26 -1.56 13.83
C LEU A 1014 -34.16 -2.49 14.64
N TYR A 1015 -33.80 -3.76 14.80
CA TYR A 1015 -34.58 -4.71 15.60
C TYR A 1015 -34.66 -4.30 17.07
N LEU A 1016 -33.55 -3.90 17.67
CA LEU A 1016 -33.48 -3.56 19.09
C LEU A 1016 -34.29 -2.32 19.42
N ASN A 1017 -34.31 -1.34 18.50
CA ASN A 1017 -34.87 -0.01 18.76
C ASN A 1017 -36.23 0.25 18.09
N THR A 1018 -36.78 -0.71 17.33
CA THR A 1018 -38.12 -0.56 16.76
C THR A 1018 -39.20 -1.01 17.76
N GLU A 1019 -40.16 -0.13 17.99
CA GLU A 1019 -41.33 -0.39 18.85
C GLU A 1019 -42.47 -1.10 18.11
N ASP A 1020 -42.71 -0.79 16.82
CA ASP A 1020 -43.77 -1.44 16.04
C ASP A 1020 -43.49 -2.95 15.91
N PRO A 1021 -44.36 -3.82 16.46
CA PRO A 1021 -44.17 -5.26 16.40
C PRO A 1021 -44.03 -5.81 14.97
N LYS A 1022 -44.73 -5.22 13.98
CA LYS A 1022 -44.66 -5.70 12.59
C LYS A 1022 -43.31 -5.41 11.95
N GLU A 1023 -42.84 -4.18 12.10
CA GLU A 1023 -41.50 -3.79 11.64
C GLU A 1023 -40.42 -4.57 12.41
N LYS A 1024 -40.60 -4.78 13.71
CA LYS A 1024 -39.68 -5.57 14.54
C LYS A 1024 -39.56 -7.01 14.04
N GLU A 1025 -40.66 -7.66 13.67
CA GLU A 1025 -40.61 -9.00 13.05
C GLU A 1025 -39.94 -8.98 11.67
N LEU A 1026 -40.20 -7.96 10.86
CA LEU A 1026 -39.54 -7.79 9.58
C LEU A 1026 -38.01 -7.67 9.76
N TYR A 1027 -37.55 -6.80 10.66
CA TYR A 1027 -36.12 -6.62 10.93
C TYR A 1027 -35.50 -7.85 11.57
N TYR A 1028 -36.23 -8.58 12.43
CA TYR A 1028 -35.77 -9.86 12.96
C TYR A 1028 -35.50 -10.88 11.84
N SER A 1029 -36.44 -11.03 10.91
CA SER A 1029 -36.28 -11.95 9.77
C SER A 1029 -35.10 -11.55 8.86
N ARG A 1030 -34.91 -10.25 8.63
CA ARG A 1030 -33.77 -9.74 7.84
C ARG A 1030 -32.43 -9.96 8.56
N LEU A 1031 -32.40 -9.72 9.87
CA LEU A 1031 -31.23 -9.98 10.71
C LEU A 1031 -30.87 -11.46 10.72
N GLU A 1032 -31.85 -12.35 10.88
CA GLU A 1032 -31.66 -13.81 10.81
C GLU A 1032 -30.98 -14.21 9.51
N HIS A 1033 -31.51 -13.76 8.38
CA HIS A 1033 -30.93 -14.04 7.08
C HIS A 1033 -29.49 -13.50 6.95
N SER A 1034 -29.24 -12.29 7.47
CA SER A 1034 -27.93 -11.64 7.40
C SER A 1034 -26.89 -12.36 8.26
N VAL A 1035 -27.25 -12.83 9.45
CA VAL A 1035 -26.39 -13.61 10.35
C VAL A 1035 -26.08 -14.98 9.75
N GLU A 1036 -27.09 -15.70 9.26
CA GLU A 1036 -26.90 -17.00 8.62
C GLU A 1036 -25.99 -16.88 7.39
N PHE A 1037 -26.21 -15.85 6.56
CA PHE A 1037 -25.38 -15.61 5.40
C PHE A 1037 -23.94 -15.22 5.77
N TYR A 1038 -23.75 -14.35 6.76
CA TYR A 1038 -22.42 -13.97 7.26
C TYR A 1038 -21.63 -15.22 7.67
N ILE A 1039 -22.21 -16.06 8.52
CA ILE A 1039 -21.55 -17.26 9.04
C ILE A 1039 -21.28 -18.28 7.93
N THR A 1040 -22.21 -18.43 6.98
CA THR A 1040 -22.07 -19.40 5.89
C THR A 1040 -21.00 -19.04 4.86
N ARG A 1041 -20.54 -17.77 4.84
CA ARG A 1041 -19.50 -17.28 3.93
C ARG A 1041 -18.17 -16.96 4.60
N MET A 1042 -18.05 -17.11 5.92
CA MET A 1042 -16.80 -16.83 6.63
C MET A 1042 -15.60 -17.62 6.07
N ASP A 1043 -15.83 -18.84 5.59
CA ASP A 1043 -14.85 -19.68 4.91
C ASP A 1043 -14.35 -19.07 3.59
N ALA A 1044 -15.26 -18.67 2.70
CA ALA A 1044 -14.93 -18.01 1.45
C ALA A 1044 -14.22 -16.66 1.67
N LEU A 1045 -14.63 -15.94 2.72
CA LEU A 1045 -14.01 -14.67 3.12
C LEU A 1045 -12.58 -14.88 3.63
N ARG A 1046 -12.37 -15.88 4.50
CA ARG A 1046 -11.04 -16.32 4.95
C ARG A 1046 -10.16 -16.74 3.77
N ASP A 1047 -10.71 -17.52 2.85
CA ASP A 1047 -9.95 -17.99 1.69
C ASP A 1047 -9.55 -16.83 0.76
N ALA A 1048 -10.42 -15.83 0.61
CA ALA A 1048 -10.10 -14.59 -0.10
C ALA A 1048 -8.98 -13.79 0.60
N LEU A 1049 -9.01 -13.69 1.95
CA LEU A 1049 -7.96 -13.02 2.73
C LEU A 1049 -6.61 -13.75 2.64
N ARG A 1050 -6.62 -15.08 2.55
CA ARG A 1050 -5.42 -15.92 2.47
C ARG A 1050 -4.73 -15.91 1.11
N HIS A 1051 -5.39 -15.48 0.03
CA HIS A 1051 -4.86 -15.65 -1.32
C HIS A 1051 -4.06 -14.41 -1.80
N PRO A 1052 -2.71 -14.43 -1.79
CA PRO A 1052 -1.90 -13.23 -2.09
C PRO A 1052 -2.03 -12.76 -3.54
N LEU A 1053 -2.48 -13.67 -4.42
CA LEU A 1053 -2.60 -13.45 -5.86
C LEU A 1053 -3.97 -12.94 -6.31
N TYR A 1054 -4.97 -12.82 -5.40
CA TYR A 1054 -6.28 -12.31 -5.81
C TYR A 1054 -6.17 -10.89 -6.40
N ASN A 1055 -5.23 -10.08 -5.90
CA ASN A 1055 -4.95 -8.73 -6.43
C ASN A 1055 -4.06 -8.70 -7.69
N GLU A 1056 -3.20 -9.69 -7.91
CA GLU A 1056 -2.32 -9.70 -9.10
C GLU A 1056 -3.05 -10.21 -10.35
N VAL A 1057 -4.02 -11.11 -10.19
CA VAL A 1057 -4.70 -11.76 -11.32
C VAL A 1057 -5.95 -10.99 -11.77
N SER A 1058 -6.71 -10.38 -10.86
CA SER A 1058 -7.93 -9.63 -11.22
C SER A 1058 -7.64 -8.18 -11.63
N GLY A 1059 -6.54 -7.57 -11.16
CA GLY A 1059 -6.31 -6.12 -11.25
C GLY A 1059 -7.35 -5.27 -10.51
N GLU A 1060 -8.31 -5.93 -9.86
CA GLU A 1060 -9.45 -5.39 -9.15
C GLU A 1060 -9.17 -5.65 -7.66
N GLY A 1061 -8.83 -4.59 -6.92
CA GLY A 1061 -8.54 -4.71 -5.48
C GLY A 1061 -9.71 -5.36 -4.71
N PHE A 1062 -9.49 -5.76 -3.45
CA PHE A 1062 -10.52 -6.32 -2.53
C PHE A 1062 -11.82 -5.49 -2.35
N HIS A 1063 -11.92 -4.34 -3.01
CA HIS A 1063 -13.11 -3.49 -3.11
C HIS A 1063 -13.96 -3.76 -4.35
N HIS A 1064 -13.53 -4.67 -5.23
CA HIS A 1064 -14.16 -5.01 -6.51
C HIS A 1064 -14.38 -6.54 -6.65
N GLY A 1065 -15.39 -6.95 -7.43
CA GLY A 1065 -15.84 -8.33 -7.59
C GLY A 1065 -16.88 -8.87 -6.57
N THR A 1066 -17.43 -10.05 -6.86
CA THR A 1066 -18.51 -10.73 -6.08
C THR A 1066 -18.13 -11.01 -4.62
N TYR A 1067 -16.84 -11.00 -4.30
CA TYR A 1067 -16.25 -11.26 -2.98
C TYR A 1067 -15.58 -10.03 -2.36
N ALA A 1068 -15.93 -8.81 -2.78
CA ALA A 1068 -15.33 -7.53 -2.38
C ALA A 1068 -15.52 -7.13 -0.90
N LEU A 1069 -15.38 -8.06 0.05
CA LEU A 1069 -15.38 -7.73 1.47
C LEU A 1069 -13.97 -7.30 1.85
N ALA A 1070 -13.81 -6.01 2.11
CA ALA A 1070 -12.55 -5.57 2.68
C ALA A 1070 -12.37 -6.19 4.08
N PRO A 1071 -11.18 -6.73 4.43
CA PRO A 1071 -10.91 -7.34 5.74
C PRO A 1071 -11.34 -6.47 6.92
N TYR A 1072 -11.28 -5.15 6.76
CA TYR A 1072 -11.67 -4.20 7.77
C TYR A 1072 -13.18 -4.09 8.02
N TYR A 1073 -14.06 -4.80 7.30
CA TYR A 1073 -15.49 -4.94 7.63
C TYR A 1073 -15.83 -6.30 8.25
N LEU A 1074 -14.99 -7.31 8.03
CA LEU A 1074 -15.19 -8.64 8.59
C LEU A 1074 -15.14 -8.55 10.12
N TYR A 1075 -13.99 -8.13 10.66
CA TYR A 1075 -13.78 -8.19 12.11
C TYR A 1075 -14.67 -7.24 12.93
N PRO A 1076 -14.95 -5.98 12.51
CA PRO A 1076 -15.84 -5.10 13.25
C PRO A 1076 -17.28 -5.59 13.37
N SER A 1077 -17.70 -6.48 12.47
CA SER A 1077 -19.07 -7.01 12.44
C SER A 1077 -19.25 -8.20 13.38
N LEU A 1078 -18.16 -8.84 13.81
CA LEU A 1078 -18.19 -10.03 14.67
C LEU A 1078 -18.91 -9.80 16.02
N PRO A 1079 -18.72 -8.67 16.74
CA PRO A 1079 -19.50 -8.38 17.94
C PRO A 1079 -21.01 -8.28 17.70
N PHE A 1080 -21.42 -7.71 16.57
CA PHE A 1080 -22.83 -7.59 16.19
C PHE A 1080 -23.42 -8.96 15.83
N VAL A 1081 -22.68 -9.79 15.08
CA VAL A 1081 -23.06 -11.17 14.75
C VAL A 1081 -23.25 -11.99 16.02
N ALA A 1082 -22.30 -11.91 16.96
CA ALA A 1082 -22.38 -12.64 18.22
C ALA A 1082 -23.57 -12.17 19.08
N SER A 1083 -23.83 -10.86 19.13
CA SER A 1083 -24.97 -10.27 19.85
C SER A 1083 -26.30 -10.71 19.24
N ALA A 1084 -26.41 -10.67 17.91
CA ALA A 1084 -27.58 -11.13 17.18
C ALA A 1084 -27.85 -12.62 17.40
N LEU A 1085 -26.81 -13.48 17.37
CA LEU A 1085 -26.94 -14.91 17.66
C LEU A 1085 -27.48 -15.18 19.07
N ARG A 1086 -26.94 -14.52 20.10
CA ARG A 1086 -27.42 -14.67 21.49
C ARG A 1086 -28.88 -14.30 21.63
N MET A 1087 -29.26 -13.19 21.00
CA MET A 1087 -30.64 -12.70 20.98
C MET A 1087 -31.58 -13.69 20.28
N MET A 1088 -31.17 -14.25 19.13
CA MET A 1088 -31.94 -15.25 18.39
C MET A 1088 -32.11 -16.56 19.18
N ILE A 1089 -31.06 -17.03 19.85
CA ILE A 1089 -31.12 -18.21 20.74
C ILE A 1089 -32.14 -17.98 21.86
N LYS A 1090 -32.05 -16.84 22.55
CA LYS A 1090 -32.98 -16.47 23.63
C LYS A 1090 -34.44 -16.45 23.16
N ARG A 1091 -34.68 -16.05 21.91
CA ARG A 1091 -36.02 -15.91 21.34
C ARG A 1091 -36.64 -17.22 20.87
N ALA A 1092 -35.89 -18.04 20.12
CA ALA A 1092 -36.47 -19.21 19.44
C ALA A 1092 -36.30 -20.55 20.18
N GLY A 1093 -35.53 -20.56 21.27
CA GLY A 1093 -35.14 -21.79 21.94
C GLY A 1093 -34.01 -22.52 21.21
N ASP A 1094 -33.35 -23.40 21.95
CA ASP A 1094 -31.93 -23.72 21.81
C ASP A 1094 -31.53 -24.55 20.57
N GLY A 1095 -32.41 -24.76 19.58
CA GLY A 1095 -32.19 -25.69 18.47
C GLY A 1095 -31.38 -25.14 17.29
N ARG A 1096 -32.00 -24.33 16.43
CA ARG A 1096 -31.41 -23.86 15.16
C ARG A 1096 -30.22 -22.94 15.38
N TYR A 1097 -30.38 -21.92 16.24
CA TYR A 1097 -29.35 -20.90 16.41
C TYR A 1097 -28.16 -21.37 17.25
N ALA A 1098 -28.32 -22.41 18.07
CA ALA A 1098 -27.17 -23.02 18.74
C ALA A 1098 -26.23 -23.71 17.73
N ALA A 1099 -26.77 -24.29 16.66
CA ALA A 1099 -25.95 -24.85 15.58
C ALA A 1099 -25.21 -23.74 14.80
N LEU A 1100 -25.88 -22.62 14.50
CA LEU A 1100 -25.25 -21.46 13.88
C LEU A 1100 -24.19 -20.83 14.78
N GLN A 1101 -24.46 -20.70 16.09
CA GLN A 1101 -23.48 -20.23 17.06
C GLN A 1101 -22.28 -21.16 17.13
N LYS A 1102 -22.49 -22.48 17.19
CA LYS A 1102 -21.39 -23.45 17.17
C LYS A 1102 -20.55 -23.32 15.89
N ARG A 1103 -21.18 -23.15 14.72
CA ARG A 1103 -20.45 -22.91 13.46
C ARG A 1103 -19.66 -21.60 13.52
N PHE A 1104 -20.28 -20.51 13.93
CA PHE A 1104 -19.62 -19.22 14.09
C PHE A 1104 -18.39 -19.31 15.00
N LEU A 1105 -18.51 -19.98 16.15
CA LEU A 1105 -17.39 -20.20 17.07
C LEU A 1105 -16.28 -21.07 16.44
N ASN A 1106 -16.64 -22.07 15.64
CA ASN A 1106 -15.66 -22.88 14.92
C ASN A 1106 -14.91 -22.05 13.86
N GLU A 1107 -15.61 -21.26 13.05
CA GLU A 1107 -14.97 -20.40 12.04
C GLU A 1107 -14.10 -19.32 12.69
N MET A 1108 -14.56 -18.73 13.79
CA MET A 1108 -13.75 -17.82 14.61
C MET A 1108 -12.51 -18.48 15.15
N SER A 1109 -12.62 -19.71 15.66
CA SER A 1109 -11.47 -20.48 16.11
C SER A 1109 -10.50 -20.71 14.95
N GLU A 1110 -10.96 -21.09 13.77
CA GLU A 1110 -10.10 -21.30 12.59
C GLU A 1110 -9.42 -20.02 12.08
N LEU A 1111 -10.07 -18.86 12.23
CA LEU A 1111 -9.45 -17.55 11.97
C LEU A 1111 -8.33 -17.22 12.97
N ILE A 1112 -8.47 -17.64 14.23
CA ILE A 1112 -7.51 -17.39 15.33
C ILE A 1112 -6.38 -18.45 15.36
N LEU A 1113 -6.62 -19.67 14.86
CA LEU A 1113 -5.65 -20.78 14.83
C LEU A 1113 -4.55 -20.56 13.73
N PRO A 1114 -3.39 -21.24 13.77
CA PRO A 1114 -2.11 -20.80 13.18
C PRO A 1114 -2.03 -21.03 11.66
N SER A 1115 -3.17 -21.20 10.98
CA SER A 1115 -3.21 -21.43 9.54
C SER A 1115 -3.42 -20.16 8.70
N GLY A 1116 -3.39 -18.95 9.28
CA GLY A 1116 -2.85 -17.80 8.52
C GLY A 1116 -3.51 -16.43 8.61
N GLU A 1117 -3.91 -15.89 9.78
CA GLU A 1117 -4.27 -14.45 9.86
C GLU A 1117 -3.69 -13.64 11.02
N PHE A 1118 -3.07 -14.23 12.05
CA PHE A 1118 -2.41 -13.50 13.13
C PHE A 1118 -0.96 -14.01 13.32
N GLU A 1119 -0.02 -13.10 13.54
CA GLU A 1119 1.33 -13.43 13.99
C GLU A 1119 1.32 -13.90 15.45
N LYS A 1120 2.43 -14.48 15.91
CA LYS A 1120 2.58 -15.00 17.28
C LYS A 1120 2.43 -13.93 18.38
N ASP A 1121 2.48 -12.65 18.03
CA ASP A 1121 2.37 -11.51 18.93
C ASP A 1121 0.96 -10.89 18.97
N GLY A 1122 -0.01 -11.50 18.27
CA GLY A 1122 -1.38 -11.03 18.18
C GLY A 1122 -1.61 -9.91 17.15
N SER A 1123 -0.57 -9.49 16.41
CA SER A 1123 -0.76 -8.62 15.25
C SER A 1123 -1.37 -9.39 14.08
N VAL A 1124 -2.21 -8.74 13.27
CA VAL A 1124 -2.83 -9.38 12.10
C VAL A 1124 -1.76 -9.53 11.01
N LEU A 1125 -1.69 -10.67 10.30
CA LEU A 1125 -0.75 -11.03 9.22
C LEU A 1125 -0.72 -10.07 8.00
N PHE A 1126 -1.44 -8.95 8.06
CA PHE A 1126 -1.40 -7.93 7.03
C PHE A 1126 -0.28 -6.94 7.34
N SER A 1127 0.94 -7.21 6.86
CA SER A 1127 2.02 -6.21 6.97
C SER A 1127 1.56 -4.90 6.32
N SER A 1128 1.61 -3.82 7.11
CA SER A 1128 1.16 -2.47 6.73
C SER A 1128 1.86 -1.94 5.48
N GLU A 1129 3.06 -2.48 5.17
CA GLU A 1129 3.88 -2.11 4.02
C GLU A 1129 3.27 -2.50 2.66
N LYS A 1130 2.54 -3.62 2.55
CA LYS A 1130 1.93 -4.03 1.27
C LYS A 1130 0.59 -3.36 0.96
N TRP A 1131 -0.11 -2.84 1.98
CA TRP A 1131 -1.55 -2.54 1.89
C TRP A 1131 -1.93 -1.12 2.32
N GLY A 1132 -0.95 -0.22 2.48
CA GLY A 1132 -1.21 1.21 2.70
C GLY A 1132 -1.72 1.56 4.11
N GLY A 1133 -1.29 0.81 5.15
CA GLY A 1133 -1.50 1.21 6.54
C GLY A 1133 -2.90 0.96 7.13
N TYR A 1134 -3.69 0.03 6.59
CA TYR A 1134 -4.97 -0.36 7.20
C TYR A 1134 -4.77 -1.40 8.31
N GLU A 1135 -4.36 -0.94 9.49
CA GLU A 1135 -4.40 -1.77 10.71
C GLU A 1135 -5.85 -1.80 11.24
N ASN A 1136 -6.47 -2.98 11.23
CA ASN A 1136 -7.81 -3.14 11.80
C ASN A 1136 -7.74 -3.38 13.30
N GLN A 1137 -7.68 -2.29 14.06
CA GLN A 1137 -7.65 -2.29 15.53
C GLN A 1137 -8.90 -2.91 16.18
N MET A 1138 -9.97 -3.15 15.40
CA MET A 1138 -11.22 -3.73 15.88
C MET A 1138 -11.16 -5.26 16.01
N GLY A 1139 -10.11 -5.92 15.49
CA GLY A 1139 -9.92 -7.37 15.59
C GLY A 1139 -9.97 -7.89 17.03
N GLY A 1140 -9.39 -7.15 17.98
CA GLY A 1140 -9.41 -7.52 19.40
C GLY A 1140 -10.80 -7.55 20.04
N LEU A 1141 -11.76 -6.75 19.55
CA LEU A 1141 -13.14 -6.74 20.05
C LEU A 1141 -13.92 -7.99 19.67
N ALA A 1142 -13.63 -8.56 18.50
CA ALA A 1142 -14.27 -9.79 18.06
C ALA A 1142 -14.02 -10.97 19.01
N LEU A 1143 -12.95 -10.88 19.80
CA LEU A 1143 -12.58 -11.89 20.79
C LEU A 1143 -13.41 -11.81 22.08
N ILE A 1144 -14.01 -10.67 22.40
CA ILE A 1144 -14.80 -10.50 23.65
C ILE A 1144 -16.05 -11.40 23.64
N PRO A 1145 -16.92 -11.37 22.61
CA PRO A 1145 -18.08 -12.28 22.56
C PRO A 1145 -17.71 -13.76 22.50
N PHE A 1146 -16.56 -14.08 21.86
CA PHE A 1146 -16.01 -15.43 21.80
C PHE A 1146 -15.60 -15.91 23.19
N ALA A 1147 -14.78 -15.12 23.90
CA ALA A 1147 -14.37 -15.38 25.29
C ALA A 1147 -15.58 -15.56 26.22
N GLU A 1148 -16.58 -14.69 26.12
CA GLU A 1148 -17.81 -14.78 26.91
C GLU A 1148 -18.64 -16.06 26.60
N SER A 1149 -18.67 -16.51 25.34
CA SER A 1149 -19.46 -17.68 24.94
C SER A 1149 -18.86 -19.02 25.38
N CYS A 1150 -17.55 -19.06 25.64
CA CYS A 1150 -16.84 -20.26 26.07
C CYS A 1150 -16.98 -20.56 27.58
N LEU A 1151 -17.64 -19.69 28.34
CA LEU A 1151 -17.65 -19.71 29.81
C LEU A 1151 -18.42 -20.82 30.55
N PRO A 1152 -19.31 -21.67 29.98
CA PRO A 1152 -20.06 -22.58 30.85
C PRO A 1152 -19.43 -23.96 31.14
N LYS A 1153 -18.51 -24.53 30.32
CA LYS A 1153 -18.19 -25.97 30.47
C LYS A 1153 -16.72 -26.41 30.43
N ASP A 1154 -15.79 -25.58 29.97
CA ASP A 1154 -14.36 -25.82 30.18
C ASP A 1154 -13.60 -24.50 30.16
N LYS A 1155 -13.55 -23.86 31.33
CA LYS A 1155 -13.08 -22.48 31.53
C LYS A 1155 -11.60 -22.29 31.16
N SER A 1156 -10.85 -23.38 31.03
CA SER A 1156 -9.40 -23.37 30.87
C SER A 1156 -9.01 -23.33 29.39
N SER A 1157 -9.65 -24.17 28.57
CA SER A 1157 -9.18 -24.56 27.23
C SER A 1157 -9.42 -23.49 26.15
N ALA A 1158 -10.55 -22.78 26.23
CA ALA A 1158 -10.90 -21.75 25.25
C ALA A 1158 -10.15 -20.43 25.48
N LEU A 1159 -9.99 -20.02 26.75
CA LEU A 1159 -9.12 -18.90 27.09
C LEU A 1159 -7.63 -19.24 26.91
N LEU A 1160 -7.21 -20.51 27.12
CA LEU A 1160 -5.88 -20.96 26.70
C LEU A 1160 -5.70 -20.77 25.19
N GLY A 1161 -6.73 -21.03 24.38
CA GLY A 1161 -6.67 -20.84 22.93
C GLY A 1161 -6.56 -19.37 22.49
N ILE A 1162 -7.23 -18.45 23.20
CA ILE A 1162 -7.22 -17.01 22.90
C ILE A 1162 -5.94 -16.33 23.39
N ALA A 1163 -5.31 -16.84 24.45
CA ALA A 1163 -4.17 -16.17 25.06
C ALA A 1163 -2.82 -16.91 24.87
N ASN A 1164 -2.79 -18.20 24.48
CA ASN A 1164 -1.57 -18.90 24.01
C ASN A 1164 -1.24 -18.54 22.56
N ARG A 1165 -1.89 -17.53 21.99
CA ARG A 1165 -1.78 -17.08 20.60
C ARG A 1165 -1.98 -15.58 20.61
#